data_AF-A0A2V7HF72-F1
#
_entry.id   AF-A0A2V7HF72-F1
#
_cell.length_a   1.000
_cell.length_b   1.000
_cell.length_c   1.000
_cell.angle_alpha   90.00
_cell.angle_beta   90.00
_cell.angle_gamma   90.00
#
_symmetry.space_group_name_H-M   'P 1'
#
loop_
_entity.id
_entity.type
_entity.pdbx_description
1 polymer ?
#
loop_
_entity_poly.entity_id
_entity_poly.type
_entity_poly.pdbx_seq_one_letter_code
_entity_poly.pdbx_strand_id
1 'polypeptide(L)'
;LYPGVSDLLSPRAGEDPMHADFRIQGYETPDGSFAQFVRGQAPQWLAHSDRLTLPEASSYMLDLETVYKALYDVAGVRPGERVFVEGAAGGTGLYAIACAVLRGARVTGLVSTEAKARLVTERGAAAVNRIKAVFADIFTPVPADAAARERWIEAGRAFTERVRSVSDGASMDVIVSSVGRDLFPRMIDLLGHGGRLVFYGATSGYTLTFLGKRGTAPVAEMYARVGLRPHQGVLVYHGLTPTGPGDASGDPCAEDAIETALAMGARVVAATRTDAQAAHLKRVRGLAGAVSLETLGRARGFVWPDAMPDYDTDPEAYRRYQDATLKPFGQAVGRLLATADNPRGYPDVVVERAGQDTLGTSTFLARPFTGAVVFVEPSEGRRFSFYAPNVWMHGKRVLFPTFAVLGSHLSNAHQAEECARLVDAGALAVHSPGIHAWDDLAEANQALHENRHSGTLTVRVGATEALDTARTARQVYEAWGSRFLDGKTVRARIDPVRRGAPELVALVTLDSPPANALGTEVLGDLERVLDALESERHLRAVVLAGAGSMFVAGADIRQLRAAADADEVTALAARAQRLFTRIGRMKAPVISAVDGYALGGGNELQMACAWRVAGARAELGQPEINLHVIPGFGGTQMLPRLAARRARVVGGQMYTLLVDALAILLDGRRRSAARAHAVGVVDEVAPADALSHALGVARRLVTGEFSGVLFSPLADGATLAFPNVERDPEIARLLAHHAAVPRSAPAAAILEAVRVGLTEGVQTGLALEARRFGELTAGKDGRAGIDRFLTRRSLPLPLRREDA
;
A
#
# COMPACT_ATOMS: atom_id res chain seq x y z
N LEU A 1 8.08 -1.50 0.62
CA LEU A 1 6.95 -1.72 1.55
C LEU A 1 6.86 -0.51 2.45
N TYR A 2 5.72 0.18 2.46
CA TYR A 2 5.39 1.19 3.47
C TYR A 2 4.96 0.47 4.77
N PRO A 3 5.51 0.81 5.95
CA PRO A 3 5.29 0.04 7.17
C PRO A 3 3.97 0.36 7.90
N GLY A 4 3.22 1.39 7.50
CA GLY A 4 2.01 1.78 8.22
C GLY A 4 0.80 0.88 7.95
N VAL A 5 0.09 0.56 9.02
CA VAL A 5 -1.15 -0.23 9.03
C VAL A 5 -2.23 0.62 9.70
N SER A 6 -3.44 0.64 9.14
CA SER A 6 -4.57 1.40 9.72
C SER A 6 -5.89 0.67 9.51
N ASP A 7 -6.92 1.06 10.26
CA ASP A 7 -8.29 0.65 9.99
C ASP A 7 -8.82 1.38 8.73
N LEU A 8 -8.60 0.75 7.57
CA LEU A 8 -8.96 1.29 6.26
C LEU A 8 -10.47 1.53 6.07
N LEU A 9 -11.30 0.92 6.90
CA LEU A 9 -12.76 1.06 6.83
C LEU A 9 -13.29 2.10 7.83
N SER A 10 -12.43 2.66 8.67
CA SER A 10 -12.78 3.73 9.59
C SER A 10 -13.13 5.01 8.82
N PRO A 11 -14.24 5.70 9.14
CA PRO A 11 -14.51 7.04 8.60
C PRO A 11 -13.38 8.04 8.89
N ARG A 12 -12.61 7.84 9.98
CA ARG A 12 -11.46 8.68 10.33
C ARG A 12 -10.31 8.59 9.33
N ALA A 13 -10.22 7.50 8.56
CA ALA A 13 -9.23 7.38 7.50
C ALA A 13 -9.43 8.44 6.40
N GLY A 14 -10.64 9.00 6.26
CA GLY A 14 -10.92 10.13 5.38
C GLY A 14 -10.33 11.47 5.86
N GLU A 15 -10.02 11.61 7.15
CA GLU A 15 -9.25 12.75 7.67
C GLU A 15 -7.76 12.51 7.48
N ASP A 16 -7.26 11.43 8.07
CA ASP A 16 -5.90 10.92 7.91
C ASP A 16 -5.89 9.44 8.35
N PRO A 17 -5.38 8.49 7.54
CA PRO A 17 -5.22 7.09 7.96
C PRO A 17 -4.44 6.92 9.27
N MET A 18 -3.57 7.88 9.63
CA MET A 18 -2.86 7.86 10.91
C MET A 18 -3.77 8.06 12.13
N HIS A 19 -5.00 8.55 11.95
CA HIS A 19 -5.99 8.74 13.01
C HIS A 19 -6.89 7.50 13.22
N ALA A 20 -6.73 6.47 12.38
CA ALA A 20 -7.58 5.29 12.32
C ALA A 20 -6.85 4.04 12.83
N ASP A 21 -6.68 3.94 14.16
CA ASP A 21 -5.96 2.84 14.85
C ASP A 21 -4.63 2.47 14.16
N PHE A 22 -3.84 3.50 13.90
CA PHE A 22 -2.59 3.36 13.19
C PHE A 22 -1.55 2.56 13.98
N ARG A 23 -0.81 1.69 13.29
CA ARG A 23 0.29 0.88 13.81
C ARG A 23 1.45 0.83 12.81
N ILE A 24 2.68 0.77 13.31
CA ILE A 24 3.87 0.47 12.51
C ILE A 24 4.10 -1.04 12.49
N GLN A 25 4.01 -1.65 11.31
CA GLN A 25 4.21 -3.07 11.12
C GLN A 25 5.61 -3.52 11.56
N GLY A 26 5.69 -4.63 12.29
CA GLY A 26 6.93 -5.22 12.82
C GLY A 26 7.45 -4.57 14.10
N TYR A 27 6.98 -3.35 14.43
CA TYR A 27 7.30 -2.69 15.71
C TYR A 27 6.13 -2.77 16.69
N GLU A 28 4.90 -2.51 16.22
CA GLU A 28 3.68 -2.52 17.03
C GLU A 28 2.73 -3.68 16.64
N THR A 29 3.16 -4.53 15.71
CA THR A 29 2.45 -5.72 15.26
C THR A 29 3.33 -6.96 15.43
N PRO A 30 2.76 -8.16 15.59
CA PRO A 30 3.53 -9.39 15.78
C PRO A 30 4.31 -9.86 14.53
N ASP A 31 3.95 -9.36 13.34
CA ASP A 31 4.55 -9.69 12.05
C ASP A 31 5.26 -8.48 11.42
N GLY A 32 6.39 -8.71 10.75
CA GLY A 32 7.25 -7.67 10.16
C GLY A 32 8.01 -8.12 8.92
N SER A 33 8.80 -7.21 8.33
CA SER A 33 9.49 -7.42 7.04
C SER A 33 10.78 -8.24 7.12
N PHE A 34 11.33 -8.48 8.31
CA PHE A 34 12.43 -9.43 8.51
C PHE A 34 11.90 -10.87 8.52
N ALA A 35 11.32 -11.30 7.40
CA ALA A 35 10.75 -12.63 7.20
C ALA A 35 10.72 -12.98 5.70
N GLN A 36 10.68 -14.27 5.37
CA GLN A 36 10.59 -14.72 3.97
C GLN A 36 9.27 -14.31 3.31
N PHE A 37 8.20 -14.21 4.12
CA PHE A 37 6.88 -13.77 3.68
C PHE A 37 6.35 -12.76 4.68
N VAL A 38 5.71 -11.71 4.17
CA VAL A 38 5.05 -10.68 4.97
C VAL A 38 3.67 -10.41 4.36
N ARG A 39 2.66 -10.27 5.23
CA ARG A 39 1.32 -9.88 4.82
C ARG A 39 1.18 -8.37 5.01
N GLY A 40 0.75 -7.65 3.99
CA GLY A 40 0.53 -6.21 4.06
C GLY A 40 -0.86 -5.83 3.55
N GLN A 41 -1.39 -4.72 4.06
CA GLN A 41 -2.57 -4.07 3.51
C GLN A 41 -2.27 -3.51 2.11
N ALA A 42 -3.30 -3.36 1.27
CA ALA A 42 -3.12 -2.87 -0.10
C ALA A 42 -2.30 -1.56 -0.21
N PRO A 43 -2.54 -0.52 0.64
CA PRO A 43 -1.77 0.74 0.57
C PRO A 43 -0.30 0.63 0.99
N GLN A 44 0.14 -0.51 1.56
CA GLN A 44 1.55 -0.71 1.91
C GLN A 44 2.43 -1.03 0.70
N TRP A 45 1.83 -1.47 -0.41
CA TRP A 45 2.53 -1.90 -1.61
C TRP A 45 2.70 -0.74 -2.58
N LEU A 46 3.88 -0.12 -2.52
CA LEU A 46 4.28 0.97 -3.42
C LEU A 46 5.02 0.43 -4.64
N ALA A 47 4.88 1.12 -5.77
CA ALA A 47 5.58 0.77 -7.00
C ALA A 47 7.10 0.88 -6.83
N HIS A 48 7.84 -0.06 -7.42
CA HIS A 48 9.29 -0.02 -7.47
C HIS A 48 9.76 0.92 -8.60
N SER A 49 10.83 1.66 -8.35
CA SER A 49 11.50 2.46 -9.38
C SER A 49 12.69 1.70 -9.94
N ASP A 50 12.72 1.50 -11.26
CA ASP A 50 13.83 0.87 -11.98
C ASP A 50 15.15 1.70 -11.88
N ARG A 51 15.09 2.93 -11.32
CA ARG A 51 16.27 3.74 -11.01
C ARG A 51 17.04 3.26 -9.79
N LEU A 52 16.42 2.43 -8.95
CA LEU A 52 17.01 1.94 -7.70
C LEU A 52 17.42 0.49 -7.86
N THR A 53 18.51 0.09 -7.22
CA THR A 53 18.74 -1.33 -6.95
C THR A 53 17.74 -1.83 -5.91
N LEU A 54 17.55 -3.14 -5.81
CA LEU A 54 16.70 -3.72 -4.77
C LEU A 54 17.13 -3.29 -3.36
N PRO A 55 18.43 -3.30 -3.00
CA PRO A 55 18.85 -2.77 -1.70
C PRO A 55 18.50 -1.30 -1.50
N GLU A 56 18.71 -0.44 -2.51
CA GLU A 56 18.32 0.97 -2.42
C GLU A 56 16.81 1.10 -2.22
N ALA A 57 16.00 0.36 -2.98
CA ALA A 57 14.54 0.41 -2.87
C ALA A 57 13.99 -0.09 -1.52
N SER A 58 14.74 -0.92 -0.78
CA SER A 58 14.34 -1.42 0.53
C SER A 58 14.81 -0.58 1.72
N SER A 59 15.64 0.45 1.52
CA SER A 59 16.36 1.10 2.62
C SER A 59 15.81 2.44 3.10
N TYR A 60 15.03 3.14 2.27
CA TYR A 60 14.75 4.57 2.52
C TYR A 60 13.39 4.87 3.14
N MET A 61 12.40 4.01 2.91
CA MET A 61 10.98 4.41 3.03
C MET A 61 10.63 4.99 4.40
N LEU A 62 10.94 4.24 5.48
CA LEU A 62 10.62 4.63 6.85
C LEU A 62 11.26 5.97 7.24
N ASP A 63 12.55 6.15 6.92
CA ASP A 63 13.28 7.36 7.29
C ASP A 63 12.81 8.57 6.46
N LEU A 64 12.69 8.38 5.14
CA LEU A 64 12.35 9.46 4.22
C LEU A 64 10.93 9.99 4.47
N GLU A 65 9.95 9.10 4.59
CA GLU A 65 8.55 9.49 4.73
C GLU A 65 8.26 10.19 6.06
N THR A 66 8.92 9.74 7.14
CA THR A 66 8.82 10.35 8.47
C THR A 66 9.27 11.80 8.42
N VAL A 67 10.38 12.04 7.75
CA VAL A 67 11.00 13.35 7.62
C VAL A 67 10.26 14.22 6.63
N TYR A 68 9.78 13.66 5.53
CA TYR A 68 8.94 14.36 4.56
C TYR A 68 7.72 14.97 5.23
N LYS A 69 6.93 14.16 5.97
CA LYS A 69 5.79 14.67 6.75
C LYS A 69 6.23 15.72 7.78
N ALA A 70 7.29 15.43 8.52
CA ALA A 70 7.78 16.35 9.56
C ALA A 70 8.14 17.73 8.99
N LEU A 71 8.80 17.80 7.84
CA LEU A 71 9.23 19.05 7.23
C LEU A 71 8.13 19.74 6.43
N TYR A 72 7.38 19.00 5.62
CA TYR A 72 6.49 19.61 4.61
C TYR A 72 5.10 19.86 5.18
N ASP A 73 4.59 18.94 5.99
CA ASP A 73 3.20 18.98 6.47
C ASP A 73 3.11 19.53 7.90
N VAL A 74 4.03 19.13 8.78
CA VAL A 74 4.00 19.53 10.19
C VAL A 74 4.73 20.85 10.42
N ALA A 75 6.02 20.92 10.08
CA ALA A 75 6.78 22.16 10.20
C ALA A 75 6.36 23.16 9.12
N GLY A 76 6.07 22.72 7.90
CA GLY A 76 5.73 23.60 6.79
C GLY A 76 6.90 24.46 6.34
N VAL A 77 8.06 23.83 6.08
CA VAL A 77 9.28 24.51 5.64
C VAL A 77 9.06 25.27 4.33
N ARG A 78 9.56 26.50 4.31
CA ARG A 78 9.47 27.44 3.18
C ARG A 78 10.86 27.69 2.59
N PRO A 79 10.94 28.02 1.29
CA PRO A 79 12.20 28.43 0.67
C PRO A 79 12.86 29.58 1.43
N GLY A 80 14.18 29.51 1.60
CA GLY A 80 15.00 30.52 2.25
C GLY A 80 15.06 30.44 3.78
N GLU A 81 14.20 29.66 4.42
CA GLU A 81 14.23 29.41 5.87
C GLU A 81 15.49 28.64 6.28
N ARG A 82 15.94 28.88 7.52
CA ARG A 82 17.07 28.20 8.14
C ARG A 82 16.59 26.99 8.92
N VAL A 83 17.03 25.81 8.50
CA VAL A 83 16.66 24.52 9.09
C VAL A 83 17.87 23.95 9.80
N PHE A 84 17.70 23.62 11.09
CA PHE A 84 18.70 22.89 11.86
C PHE A 84 18.30 21.43 11.99
N VAL A 85 19.23 20.51 11.76
CA VAL A 85 18.96 19.06 11.78
C VAL A 85 19.84 18.39 12.81
N GLU A 86 19.23 17.74 13.81
CA GLU A 86 19.94 16.83 14.70
C GLU A 86 20.35 15.54 13.98
N GLY A 87 21.44 14.91 14.44
CA GLY A 87 21.84 13.60 13.92
C GLY A 87 22.03 13.60 12.39
N ALA A 88 22.49 14.72 11.84
CA ALA A 88 22.39 15.07 10.42
C ALA A 88 23.09 14.10 9.45
N ALA A 89 23.92 13.20 9.96
CA ALA A 89 24.63 12.16 9.19
C ALA A 89 24.07 10.73 9.39
N GLY A 90 22.95 10.57 10.11
CA GLY A 90 22.22 9.30 10.25
C GLY A 90 21.00 9.25 9.32
N GLY A 91 20.36 8.08 9.19
CA GLY A 91 19.25 7.81 8.25
C GLY A 91 18.25 8.95 8.08
N THR A 92 17.44 9.24 9.09
CA THR A 92 16.48 10.37 9.05
C THR A 92 17.14 11.74 8.88
N GLY A 93 18.30 11.99 9.50
CA GLY A 93 19.01 13.27 9.38
C GLY A 93 19.49 13.59 7.96
N LEU A 94 19.97 12.58 7.23
CA LEU A 94 20.39 12.72 5.84
C LEU A 94 19.20 13.05 4.92
N TYR A 95 18.08 12.34 5.11
CA TYR A 95 16.86 12.66 4.37
C TYR A 95 16.26 14.01 4.77
N ALA A 96 16.49 14.48 6.01
CA ALA A 96 16.05 15.81 6.44
C ALA A 96 16.81 16.92 5.73
N ILE A 97 18.13 16.75 5.55
CA ILE A 97 18.92 17.64 4.70
C ILE A 97 18.37 17.60 3.27
N ALA A 98 18.22 16.41 2.68
CA ALA A 98 17.78 16.27 1.29
C ALA A 98 16.42 16.95 1.04
N CYS A 99 15.43 16.69 1.90
CA CYS A 99 14.10 17.29 1.81
C CYS A 99 14.12 18.81 2.03
N ALA A 100 14.90 19.31 2.99
CA ALA A 100 15.00 20.74 3.26
C ALA A 100 15.72 21.49 2.12
N VAL A 101 16.82 20.95 1.61
CA VAL A 101 17.55 21.50 0.45
C VAL A 101 16.65 21.50 -0.79
N LEU A 102 15.92 20.41 -1.05
CA LEU A 102 14.95 20.34 -2.16
C LEU A 102 13.87 21.43 -2.05
N ARG A 103 13.47 21.78 -0.83
CA ARG A 103 12.52 22.86 -0.54
C ARG A 103 13.14 24.27 -0.66
N GLY A 104 14.44 24.37 -0.93
CA GLY A 104 15.17 25.63 -1.02
C GLY A 104 15.55 26.24 0.34
N ALA A 105 15.60 25.45 1.40
CA ALA A 105 16.02 25.90 2.72
C ALA A 105 17.55 25.95 2.86
N ARG A 106 18.04 26.76 3.80
CA ARG A 106 19.44 26.79 4.24
C ARG A 106 19.60 25.86 5.43
N VAL A 107 20.43 24.82 5.29
CA VAL A 107 20.48 23.74 6.28
C VAL A 107 21.77 23.75 7.08
N THR A 108 21.67 23.56 8.39
CA THR A 108 22.81 23.35 9.30
C THR A 108 22.60 22.05 10.07
N GLY A 109 23.55 21.12 9.96
CA GLY A 109 23.49 19.81 10.62
C GLY A 109 24.35 19.72 11.89
N LEU A 110 23.80 19.11 12.94
CA LEU A 110 24.55 18.73 14.13
C LEU A 110 25.15 17.33 13.96
N VAL A 111 26.46 17.20 14.12
CA VAL A 111 27.22 15.95 13.93
C VAL A 111 28.11 15.64 15.12
N SER A 112 28.62 14.42 15.18
CA SER A 112 29.50 13.94 16.27
C SER A 112 30.96 13.72 15.86
N THR A 113 31.29 13.80 14.57
CA THR A 113 32.66 13.60 14.08
C THR A 113 32.94 14.51 12.88
N GLU A 114 34.20 14.77 12.60
CA GLU A 114 34.61 15.55 11.42
C GLU A 114 34.33 14.82 10.10
N ALA A 115 34.32 13.48 10.11
CA ALA A 115 33.89 12.69 8.93
C ALA A 115 32.40 12.91 8.63
N LYS A 116 31.55 12.87 9.66
CA LYS A 116 30.12 13.19 9.54
C LYS A 116 29.90 14.65 9.11
N ALA A 117 30.75 15.59 9.55
CA ALA A 117 30.69 16.99 9.12
C ALA A 117 30.93 17.16 7.61
N ARG A 118 31.93 16.46 7.05
CA ARG A 118 32.21 16.47 5.61
C ARG A 118 31.04 15.90 4.81
N LEU A 119 30.51 14.76 5.24
CA LEU A 119 29.34 14.14 4.61
C LEU A 119 28.14 15.10 4.53
N VAL A 120 27.81 15.79 5.61
CA VAL A 120 26.72 16.78 5.64
C VAL A 120 27.01 17.97 4.70
N THR A 121 28.28 18.40 4.63
CA THR A 121 28.71 19.50 3.75
C THR A 121 28.59 19.14 2.27
N GLU A 122 28.96 17.93 1.89
CA GLU A 122 28.78 17.40 0.51
C GLU A 122 27.31 17.32 0.09
N ARG A 123 26.38 17.29 1.06
CA ARG A 123 24.93 17.30 0.84
C ARG A 123 24.32 18.71 0.82
N GLY A 124 25.14 19.76 0.82
CA GLY A 124 24.69 21.14 0.70
C GLY A 124 24.25 21.78 2.03
N ALA A 125 24.69 21.25 3.18
CA ALA A 125 24.38 21.79 4.50
C ALA A 125 25.66 22.21 5.25
N ALA A 126 25.58 23.27 6.07
CA ALA A 126 26.63 23.59 7.02
C ALA A 126 26.69 22.54 8.15
N ALA A 127 27.81 22.43 8.86
CA ALA A 127 27.97 21.44 9.94
C ALA A 127 28.49 22.03 11.26
N VAL A 128 27.94 21.56 12.37
CA VAL A 128 28.42 21.84 13.74
C VAL A 128 28.75 20.52 14.43
N ASN A 129 30.02 20.33 14.80
CA ASN A 129 30.46 19.16 15.55
C ASN A 129 30.26 19.37 17.06
N ARG A 130 29.41 18.56 17.67
CA ARG A 130 29.02 18.64 19.08
C ARG A 130 30.05 18.10 20.08
N ILE A 131 31.05 17.33 19.62
CA ILE A 131 32.07 16.70 20.49
C ILE A 131 33.27 17.64 20.75
N LYS A 132 33.26 18.85 20.21
CA LYS A 132 34.32 19.83 20.50
C LYS A 132 34.35 20.14 22.00
N ALA A 133 35.56 20.28 22.57
CA ALA A 133 35.77 20.52 24.00
C ALA A 133 34.99 21.73 24.54
N VAL A 134 34.78 22.77 23.72
CA VAL A 134 33.98 23.96 24.06
C VAL A 134 32.50 23.66 24.33
N PHE A 135 32.00 22.50 23.92
CA PHE A 135 30.63 22.03 24.16
C PHE A 135 30.56 20.87 25.16
N ALA A 136 31.64 20.61 25.89
CA ALA A 136 31.60 19.60 26.95
C ALA A 136 30.51 19.95 27.97
N ASP A 137 29.70 18.96 28.34
CA ASP A 137 28.71 19.02 29.43
C ASP A 137 27.54 20.01 29.26
N ILE A 138 27.38 20.67 28.10
CA ILE A 138 26.29 21.63 27.88
C ILE A 138 24.96 20.99 27.45
N PHE A 139 25.02 19.75 26.95
CA PHE A 139 23.90 18.98 26.43
C PHE A 139 23.30 18.14 27.55
N THR A 140 22.50 18.78 28.38
CA THR A 140 21.86 18.20 29.57
C THR A 140 20.44 18.75 29.72
N PRO A 141 19.54 18.02 30.43
CA PRO A 141 18.23 18.54 30.80
C PRO A 141 18.33 19.87 31.56
N VAL A 142 17.28 20.69 31.47
CA VAL A 142 17.21 21.95 32.21
C VAL A 142 17.10 21.68 33.72
N PRO A 143 18.03 22.20 34.55
CA PRO A 143 17.98 22.02 35.99
C PRO A 143 16.71 22.60 36.62
N ALA A 144 16.15 21.87 37.60
CA ALA A 144 15.01 22.35 38.39
C ALA A 144 15.41 23.51 39.31
N ASP A 145 16.58 23.42 39.94
CA ASP A 145 17.18 24.49 40.77
C ASP A 145 17.46 25.75 39.94
N ALA A 146 17.08 26.93 40.47
CA ALA A 146 17.21 28.21 39.78
C ALA A 146 18.66 28.64 39.55
N ALA A 147 19.55 28.49 40.53
CA ALA A 147 20.95 28.88 40.42
C ALA A 147 21.72 27.94 39.47
N ALA A 148 21.40 26.63 39.50
CA ALA A 148 21.94 25.68 38.53
C ALA A 148 21.46 25.99 37.11
N ARG A 149 20.20 26.41 36.95
CA ARG A 149 19.63 26.82 35.66
C ARG A 149 20.30 28.07 35.10
N GLU A 150 20.63 29.07 35.90
CA GLU A 150 21.37 30.25 35.44
C GLU A 150 22.75 29.88 34.88
N ARG A 151 23.50 29.01 35.58
CA ARG A 151 24.78 28.48 35.07
C ARG A 151 24.60 27.70 33.78
N TRP A 152 23.52 26.91 33.68
CA TRP A 152 23.17 26.17 32.48
C TRP A 152 22.87 27.09 31.29
N ILE A 153 22.17 28.22 31.51
CA ILE A 153 21.90 29.22 30.46
C ILE A 153 23.21 29.80 29.94
N GLU A 154 24.12 30.19 30.85
CA GLU A 154 25.42 30.78 30.47
C GLU A 154 26.25 29.80 29.64
N ALA A 155 26.34 28.54 30.07
CA ALA A 155 27.10 27.51 29.36
C ALA A 155 26.61 27.25 27.92
N GLY A 156 25.33 27.50 27.63
CA GLY A 156 24.74 27.32 26.29
C GLY A 156 25.09 28.39 25.27
N ARG A 157 25.62 29.56 25.70
CA ARG A 157 25.83 30.71 24.81
C ARG A 157 26.82 30.40 23.69
N ALA A 158 27.93 29.75 24.03
CA ALA A 158 28.97 29.37 23.05
C ALA A 158 28.41 28.49 21.92
N PHE A 159 27.45 27.60 22.24
CA PHE A 159 26.79 26.77 21.24
C PHE A 159 25.87 27.59 20.33
N THR A 160 25.05 28.46 20.90
CA THR A 160 24.15 29.34 20.12
C THR A 160 24.94 30.27 19.20
N GLU A 161 26.02 30.86 19.70
CA GLU A 161 26.95 31.69 18.91
C GLU A 161 27.62 30.89 17.79
N ARG A 162 28.03 29.66 18.08
CA ARG A 162 28.60 28.79 17.04
C ARG A 162 27.60 28.51 15.93
N VAL A 163 26.36 28.15 16.26
CA VAL A 163 25.32 27.89 15.26
C VAL A 163 25.02 29.14 14.42
N ARG A 164 24.92 30.31 15.06
CA ARG A 164 24.76 31.60 14.36
C ARG A 164 25.93 31.88 13.42
N SER A 165 27.18 31.62 13.84
CA SER A 165 28.37 31.86 13.02
C SER A 165 28.40 31.07 11.71
N VAL A 166 27.71 29.92 11.65
CA VAL A 166 27.59 29.09 10.43
C VAL A 166 26.24 29.24 9.73
N SER A 167 25.39 30.16 10.21
CA SER A 167 24.04 30.38 9.70
C SER A 167 23.75 31.88 9.49
N ASP A 168 24.68 32.58 8.85
CA ASP A 168 24.59 34.00 8.50
C ASP A 168 24.32 34.94 9.69
N GLY A 169 24.78 34.57 10.89
CA GLY A 169 24.59 35.34 12.12
C GLY A 169 23.19 35.26 12.73
N ALA A 170 22.28 34.46 12.17
CA ALA A 170 20.86 34.48 12.54
C ALA A 170 20.40 33.23 13.31
N SER A 171 19.27 33.36 14.01
CA SER A 171 18.58 32.25 14.67
C SER A 171 17.90 31.31 13.66
N MET A 172 17.55 30.10 14.11
CA MET A 172 16.94 29.08 13.28
C MET A 172 15.43 29.29 13.17
N ASP A 173 14.87 29.02 11.99
CA ASP A 173 13.43 29.12 11.73
C ASP A 173 12.74 27.77 11.98
N VAL A 174 13.44 26.67 11.66
CA VAL A 174 12.96 25.30 11.89
C VAL A 174 14.04 24.44 12.50
N ILE A 175 13.70 23.61 13.49
CA ILE A 175 14.57 22.57 14.02
C ILE A 175 13.93 21.20 13.80
N VAL A 176 14.71 20.23 13.32
CA VAL A 176 14.36 18.81 13.26
C VAL A 176 15.11 18.07 14.37
N SER A 177 14.37 17.52 15.32
CA SER A 177 14.93 16.84 16.50
C SER A 177 14.50 15.38 16.59
N SER A 178 15.40 14.52 17.04
CA SER A 178 15.14 13.07 17.18
C SER A 178 15.90 12.43 18.35
N VAL A 179 16.87 13.14 18.93
CA VAL A 179 17.73 12.61 20.00
C VAL A 179 17.05 12.72 21.35
N GLY A 180 16.26 13.78 21.61
CA GLY A 180 15.46 13.88 22.83
C GLY A 180 16.18 14.54 24.00
N ARG A 181 16.01 13.97 25.20
CA ARG A 181 16.29 14.55 26.52
C ARG A 181 17.54 15.44 26.65
N ASP A 182 18.66 15.03 26.06
CA ASP A 182 19.96 15.71 26.26
C ASP A 182 20.16 16.90 25.32
N LEU A 183 19.59 16.85 24.11
CA LEU A 183 19.76 17.89 23.08
C LEU A 183 18.57 18.83 22.96
N PHE A 184 17.37 18.31 23.18
CA PHE A 184 16.11 19.03 23.00
C PHE A 184 16.09 20.42 23.68
N PRO A 185 16.57 20.59 24.93
CA PRO A 185 16.60 21.91 25.56
C PRO A 185 17.40 22.93 24.75
N ARG A 186 18.57 22.53 24.22
CA ARG A 186 19.45 23.40 23.42
C ARG A 186 18.90 23.69 22.04
N MET A 187 18.08 22.80 21.49
CA MET A 187 17.40 23.05 20.22
C MET A 187 16.40 24.19 20.34
N ILE A 188 15.70 24.28 21.46
CA ILE A 188 14.82 25.41 21.74
C ILE A 188 15.62 26.72 21.80
N ASP A 189 16.81 26.74 22.40
CA ASP A 189 17.67 27.94 22.46
C ASP A 189 17.96 28.52 21.06
N LEU A 190 18.14 27.66 20.06
CA LEU A 190 18.45 28.05 18.67
C LEU A 190 17.30 28.74 17.92
N LEU A 191 16.06 28.52 18.34
CA LEU A 191 14.88 29.06 17.65
C LEU A 191 14.79 30.59 17.75
N GLY A 192 14.52 31.21 16.59
CA GLY A 192 14.14 32.61 16.48
C GLY A 192 12.66 32.86 16.78
N HIS A 193 12.23 34.12 16.62
CA HIS A 193 10.83 34.49 16.72
C HIS A 193 10.02 33.88 15.57
N GLY A 194 8.89 33.25 15.88
CA GLY A 194 8.08 32.47 14.94
C GLY A 194 8.65 31.08 14.62
N GLY A 195 9.73 30.67 15.29
CA GLY A 195 10.43 29.43 15.00
C GLY A 195 9.63 28.17 15.37
N ARG A 196 9.89 27.06 14.68
CA ARG A 196 9.17 25.78 14.83
C ARG A 196 10.15 24.64 15.08
N LEU A 197 10.04 23.94 16.20
CA LEU A 197 10.73 22.67 16.39
C LEU A 197 9.76 21.54 16.07
N VAL A 198 10.16 20.64 15.17
CA VAL A 198 9.47 19.38 14.89
C VAL A 198 10.31 18.22 15.38
N PHE A 199 9.69 17.21 15.98
CA PHE A 199 10.40 16.03 16.47
C PHE A 199 9.55 14.76 16.35
N TYR A 200 10.24 13.64 16.19
CA TYR A 200 9.64 12.31 15.94
C TYR A 200 10.34 11.18 16.70
N GLY A 201 11.22 11.52 17.64
CA GLY A 201 11.95 10.56 18.45
C GLY A 201 12.63 11.24 19.63
N ALA A 202 13.08 10.43 20.58
CA ALA A 202 13.78 10.89 21.77
C ALA A 202 14.69 9.80 22.35
N THR A 203 15.69 9.39 21.57
CA THR A 203 16.59 8.26 21.88
C THR A 203 17.35 8.37 23.21
N SER A 204 17.63 9.57 23.71
CA SER A 204 18.37 9.81 24.96
C SER A 204 17.47 9.88 26.21
N GLY A 205 16.15 9.76 26.04
CA GLY A 205 15.18 9.80 27.14
C GLY A 205 13.92 10.59 26.78
N TYR A 206 12.82 10.27 27.46
CA TYR A 206 11.46 10.70 27.12
C TYR A 206 10.93 11.88 27.95
N THR A 207 11.55 12.20 29.09
CA THR A 207 11.22 13.38 29.90
C THR A 207 11.96 14.57 29.33
N LEU A 208 11.28 15.37 28.50
CA LEU A 208 11.88 16.55 27.90
C LEU A 208 11.68 17.75 28.80
N THR A 209 12.71 18.58 28.86
CA THR A 209 12.69 19.86 29.56
C THR A 209 13.20 20.96 28.65
N PHE A 210 12.70 22.17 28.81
CA PHE A 210 13.18 23.33 28.05
C PHE A 210 12.83 24.64 28.77
N LEU A 211 13.43 25.74 28.31
CA LEU A 211 13.10 27.08 28.78
C LEU A 211 12.13 27.77 27.84
N GLY A 212 11.15 28.46 28.42
CA GLY A 212 10.31 29.40 27.67
C GLY A 212 11.12 30.59 27.16
N LYS A 213 10.52 31.32 26.21
CA LYS A 213 11.13 32.48 25.56
C LYS A 213 10.31 33.73 25.84
N ARG A 214 10.96 34.89 25.69
CA ARG A 214 10.30 36.18 25.78
C ARG A 214 9.26 36.35 24.68
N GLY A 215 8.17 37.02 25.01
CA GLY A 215 7.15 37.50 24.08
C GLY A 215 5.74 37.17 24.55
N THR A 216 4.76 37.89 24.01
CA THR A 216 3.34 37.74 24.29
C THR A 216 2.57 37.77 22.98
N ALA A 217 1.37 37.20 22.99
CA ALA A 217 0.45 37.26 21.87
C ALA A 217 -0.98 37.38 22.40
N PRO A 218 -1.87 38.13 21.73
CA PRO A 218 -3.29 38.13 22.06
C PRO A 218 -3.88 36.72 22.02
N VAL A 219 -4.83 36.42 22.90
CA VAL A 219 -5.47 35.10 22.96
C VAL A 219 -6.13 34.75 21.62
N ALA A 220 -6.82 35.70 21.00
CA ALA A 220 -7.46 35.52 19.70
C ALA A 220 -6.45 35.10 18.61
N GLU A 221 -5.23 35.63 18.65
CA GLU A 221 -4.16 35.24 17.72
C GLU A 221 -3.72 33.79 17.97
N MET A 222 -3.53 33.40 19.24
CA MET A 222 -3.14 32.03 19.58
C MET A 222 -4.21 31.01 19.21
N TYR A 223 -5.49 31.33 19.40
CA TYR A 223 -6.61 30.50 18.93
C TYR A 223 -6.69 30.41 17.41
N ALA A 224 -6.41 31.49 16.68
CA ALA A 224 -6.33 31.47 15.23
C ALA A 224 -5.17 30.57 14.74
N ARG A 225 -4.00 30.64 15.38
CA ARG A 225 -2.82 29.80 15.03
C ARG A 225 -3.09 28.31 15.22
N VAL A 226 -3.84 27.90 16.25
CA VAL A 226 -4.23 26.49 16.43
C VAL A 226 -5.43 26.07 15.58
N GLY A 227 -6.13 27.05 14.98
CA GLY A 227 -7.29 26.83 14.14
C GLY A 227 -8.54 26.47 14.93
N LEU A 228 -8.77 27.11 16.10
CA LEU A 228 -9.94 26.86 16.94
C LEU A 228 -11.24 27.12 16.16
N ARG A 229 -12.15 26.13 16.19
CA ARG A 229 -13.46 26.17 15.53
C ARG A 229 -14.59 26.17 16.57
N PRO A 230 -15.80 26.63 16.19
CA PRO A 230 -16.97 26.51 17.05
C PRO A 230 -17.19 25.07 17.53
N HIS A 231 -17.75 24.92 18.72
CA HIS A 231 -18.03 23.67 19.43
C HIS A 231 -16.82 22.84 19.89
N GLN A 232 -15.60 23.17 19.48
CA GLN A 232 -14.41 22.52 20.01
C GLN A 232 -14.24 22.78 21.52
N GLY A 233 -13.71 21.79 22.23
CA GLY A 233 -13.50 21.84 23.67
C GLY A 233 -12.23 22.61 24.03
N VAL A 234 -12.37 23.62 24.90
CA VAL A 234 -11.24 24.41 25.42
C VAL A 234 -11.14 24.24 26.92
N LEU A 235 -9.96 23.84 27.41
CA LEU A 235 -9.62 23.83 28.82
C LEU A 235 -8.76 25.06 29.14
N VAL A 236 -9.16 25.89 30.11
CA VAL A 236 -8.39 27.05 30.56
C VAL A 236 -8.00 26.88 32.03
N TYR A 237 -6.71 27.00 32.34
CA TYR A 237 -6.27 27.08 33.74
C TYR A 237 -6.38 28.51 34.27
N HIS A 238 -7.05 28.66 35.41
CA HIS A 238 -7.35 29.94 36.04
C HIS A 238 -6.89 29.96 37.51
N GLY A 239 -6.15 30.99 37.91
CA GLY A 239 -5.71 31.19 39.29
C GLY A 239 -4.73 30.13 39.80
N LEU A 240 -4.05 29.42 38.89
CA LEU A 240 -3.02 28.42 39.19
C LEU A 240 -1.60 29.01 39.29
N THR A 241 -1.44 30.32 39.16
CA THR A 241 -0.20 31.05 39.48
C THR A 241 -0.24 31.53 40.94
N PRO A 242 0.86 31.49 41.73
CA PRO A 242 0.80 31.96 43.12
C PRO A 242 0.66 33.49 43.17
N THR A 243 -0.52 33.99 43.56
CA THR A 243 -0.75 35.40 43.91
C THR A 243 -1.17 35.49 45.38
N GLY A 244 -0.26 35.08 46.28
CA GLY A 244 -0.46 35.17 47.74
C GLY A 244 -1.64 34.35 48.30
N PRO A 245 -1.74 34.20 49.64
CA PRO A 245 -2.88 33.55 50.27
C PRO A 245 -4.10 34.50 50.33
N GLY A 246 -5.25 34.05 49.83
CA GLY A 246 -6.54 34.69 50.09
C GLY A 246 -7.04 35.70 49.07
N ASP A 247 -6.36 35.88 47.92
CA ASP A 247 -6.85 36.83 46.92
C ASP A 247 -7.94 36.19 46.03
N ALA A 248 -9.14 36.75 46.13
CA ALA A 248 -10.24 36.53 45.20
C ALA A 248 -10.07 37.39 43.92
N SER A 249 -8.91 38.03 43.73
CA SER A 249 -8.55 38.80 42.55
C SER A 249 -8.69 37.96 41.28
N GLY A 250 -9.36 38.53 40.28
CA GLY A 250 -9.52 37.95 38.95
C GLY A 250 -8.17 37.59 38.30
N ASP A 251 -8.25 36.74 37.29
CA ASP A 251 -7.12 36.31 36.48
C ASP A 251 -7.36 36.80 35.05
N PRO A 252 -7.01 38.07 34.74
CA PRO A 252 -7.45 38.72 33.50
C PRO A 252 -7.01 37.98 32.24
N CYS A 253 -5.87 37.29 32.32
CA CYS A 253 -5.36 36.47 31.23
C CYS A 253 -6.23 35.24 30.98
N ALA A 254 -6.62 34.52 32.05
CA ALA A 254 -7.51 33.36 31.92
C ALA A 254 -8.94 33.79 31.54
N GLU A 255 -9.41 34.90 32.10
CA GLU A 255 -10.73 35.48 31.80
C GLU A 255 -10.81 35.90 30.33
N ASP A 256 -9.83 36.62 29.79
CA ASP A 256 -9.75 36.95 28.36
C ASP A 256 -9.73 35.69 27.47
N ALA A 257 -9.00 34.65 27.90
CA ALA A 257 -8.97 33.39 27.18
C ALA A 257 -10.32 32.66 27.18
N ILE A 258 -11.06 32.70 28.29
CA ILE A 258 -12.41 32.14 28.42
C ILE A 258 -13.38 32.94 27.56
N GLU A 259 -13.40 34.27 27.69
CA GLU A 259 -14.31 35.16 26.96
C GLU A 259 -14.09 35.07 25.45
N THR A 260 -12.84 35.10 25.01
CA THR A 260 -12.49 34.96 23.58
C THR A 260 -12.92 33.60 23.05
N ALA A 261 -12.69 32.50 23.77
CA ALA A 261 -13.10 31.17 23.33
C ALA A 261 -14.64 31.03 23.25
N LEU A 262 -15.36 31.57 24.23
CA LEU A 262 -16.83 31.62 24.23
C LEU A 262 -17.36 32.45 23.06
N ALA A 263 -16.73 33.60 22.77
CA ALA A 263 -17.08 34.45 21.63
C ALA A 263 -16.85 33.74 20.27
N MET A 264 -15.87 32.84 20.20
CA MET A 264 -15.62 31.96 19.04
C MET A 264 -16.57 30.74 18.98
N GLY A 265 -17.51 30.62 19.93
CA GLY A 265 -18.48 29.52 19.99
C GLY A 265 -17.90 28.20 20.51
N ALA A 266 -16.75 28.23 21.16
CA ALA A 266 -16.13 27.04 21.73
C ALA A 266 -16.84 26.58 23.02
N ARG A 267 -16.68 25.29 23.36
CA ARG A 267 -17.15 24.74 24.62
C ARG A 267 -16.04 24.84 25.67
N VAL A 268 -16.20 25.75 26.63
CA VAL A 268 -15.10 26.11 27.54
C VAL A 268 -15.29 25.49 28.94
N VAL A 269 -14.24 24.87 29.46
CA VAL A 269 -14.13 24.42 30.85
C VAL A 269 -12.94 25.11 31.51
N ALA A 270 -13.13 25.62 32.72
CA ALA A 270 -12.05 26.20 33.51
C ALA A 270 -11.55 25.22 34.58
N ALA A 271 -10.25 25.17 34.82
CA ALA A 271 -9.65 24.48 35.96
C ALA A 271 -9.07 25.50 36.93
N THR A 272 -9.51 25.48 38.19
CA THR A 272 -9.18 26.49 39.21
C THR A 272 -8.41 25.90 40.38
N ARG A 273 -7.67 26.73 41.11
CA ARG A 273 -6.97 26.30 42.33
C ARG A 273 -7.97 26.01 43.45
N THR A 274 -8.91 26.93 43.67
CA THR A 274 -9.83 26.91 44.82
C THR A 274 -11.29 26.77 44.40
N ASP A 275 -12.12 26.37 45.36
CA ASP A 275 -13.58 26.30 45.20
C ASP A 275 -14.19 27.70 44.99
N ALA A 276 -13.61 28.73 45.60
CA ALA A 276 -14.06 30.12 45.46
C ALA A 276 -13.88 30.64 44.03
N GLN A 277 -12.74 30.36 43.40
CA GLN A 277 -12.48 30.69 41.99
C GLN A 277 -13.45 29.96 41.07
N ALA A 278 -13.71 28.66 41.31
CA ALA A 278 -14.68 27.90 40.53
C ALA A 278 -16.10 28.50 40.66
N ALA A 279 -16.50 28.92 41.87
CA ALA A 279 -17.79 29.55 42.12
C ALA A 279 -17.91 30.94 41.47
N HIS A 280 -16.80 31.67 41.34
CA HIS A 280 -16.75 32.93 40.58
C HIS A 280 -17.00 32.69 39.09
N LEU A 281 -16.24 31.78 38.47
CA LEU A 281 -16.35 31.50 37.03
C LEU A 281 -17.68 30.88 36.61
N LYS A 282 -18.39 30.16 37.50
CA LYS A 282 -19.75 29.66 37.23
C LYS A 282 -20.77 30.76 36.89
N ARG A 283 -20.46 32.03 37.18
CA ARG A 283 -21.30 33.17 36.82
C ARG A 283 -21.06 33.63 35.38
N VAL A 284 -19.97 33.20 34.73
CA VAL A 284 -19.66 33.49 33.32
C VAL A 284 -20.66 32.76 32.43
N ARG A 285 -21.44 33.53 31.67
CA ARG A 285 -22.48 32.99 30.79
C ARG A 285 -21.84 32.15 29.67
N GLY A 286 -22.31 30.92 29.50
CA GLY A 286 -21.88 30.02 28.42
C GLY A 286 -20.72 29.08 28.79
N LEU A 287 -20.10 29.26 29.96
CA LEU A 287 -19.09 28.33 30.46
C LEU A 287 -19.72 26.94 30.70
N ALA A 288 -19.11 25.88 30.16
CA ALA A 288 -19.62 24.52 30.32
C ALA A 288 -19.43 23.99 31.75
N GLY A 289 -18.41 24.46 32.46
CA GLY A 289 -18.22 24.19 33.88
C GLY A 289 -16.84 24.61 34.38
N ALA A 290 -16.64 24.48 35.69
CA ALA A 290 -15.36 24.72 36.35
C ALA A 290 -14.99 23.54 37.25
N VAL A 291 -13.73 23.10 37.18
CA VAL A 291 -13.15 22.01 37.98
C VAL A 291 -12.19 22.62 39.01
N SER A 292 -12.46 22.42 40.30
CA SER A 292 -11.59 22.91 41.38
C SER A 292 -10.59 21.83 41.79
N LEU A 293 -9.29 22.17 41.78
CA LEU A 293 -8.24 21.29 42.29
C LEU A 293 -8.35 21.09 43.81
N GLU A 294 -8.83 22.08 44.55
CA GLU A 294 -9.13 21.96 45.99
C GLU A 294 -10.21 20.89 46.24
N THR A 295 -11.29 20.91 45.46
CA THR A 295 -12.34 19.89 45.54
C THR A 295 -11.76 18.50 45.23
N LEU A 296 -10.97 18.36 44.16
CA LEU A 296 -10.33 17.09 43.82
C LEU A 296 -9.35 16.61 44.90
N GLY A 297 -8.62 17.53 45.53
CA GLY A 297 -7.69 17.25 46.63
C GLY A 297 -8.33 16.70 47.89
N ARG A 298 -9.65 16.88 48.08
CA ARG A 298 -10.39 16.22 49.17
C ARG A 298 -10.62 14.73 48.90
N ALA A 299 -10.52 14.28 47.65
CA ALA A 299 -10.61 12.85 47.32
C ALA A 299 -9.29 12.13 47.65
N ARG A 300 -9.39 10.94 48.25
CA ARG A 300 -8.20 10.16 48.66
C ARG A 300 -7.35 9.79 47.44
N GLY A 301 -6.07 10.18 47.47
CA GLY A 301 -5.07 9.78 46.48
C GLY A 301 -4.91 10.73 45.29
N PHE A 302 -5.67 11.81 45.19
CA PHE A 302 -5.42 12.85 44.18
C PHE A 302 -4.18 13.68 44.53
N VAL A 303 -3.31 13.91 43.56
CA VAL A 303 -2.12 14.76 43.70
C VAL A 303 -2.02 15.67 42.47
N TRP A 304 -1.92 16.98 42.70
CA TRP A 304 -1.59 17.92 41.63
C TRP A 304 -0.07 18.15 41.59
N PRO A 305 0.58 17.96 40.43
CA PRO A 305 2.04 18.02 40.32
C PRO A 305 2.57 19.46 40.29
N ASP A 306 3.74 19.68 40.87
CA ASP A 306 4.52 20.91 40.66
C ASP A 306 5.18 20.92 39.28
N ALA A 307 5.66 19.76 38.85
CA ALA A 307 6.24 19.50 37.53
C ALA A 307 5.95 18.05 37.12
N MET A 308 6.11 17.73 35.84
CA MET A 308 6.00 16.34 35.40
C MET A 308 7.07 15.46 36.09
N PRO A 309 6.71 14.27 36.60
CA PRO A 309 7.70 13.34 37.13
C PRO A 309 8.69 12.90 36.05
N ASP A 310 9.91 12.62 36.47
CA ASP A 310 10.96 12.16 35.57
C ASP A 310 10.91 10.64 35.38
N TYR A 311 10.26 10.21 34.29
CA TYR A 311 10.06 8.79 34.00
C TYR A 311 11.33 8.06 33.56
N ASP A 312 12.36 8.78 33.11
CA ASP A 312 13.62 8.13 32.73
C ASP A 312 14.40 7.70 33.99
N THR A 313 14.25 8.45 35.08
CA THR A 313 14.87 8.11 36.38
C THR A 313 13.96 7.29 37.30
N ASP A 314 12.65 7.39 37.14
CA ASP A 314 11.64 6.71 37.96
C ASP A 314 10.48 6.20 37.08
N PRO A 315 10.64 5.03 36.41
CA PRO A 315 9.64 4.50 35.50
C PRO A 315 8.27 4.22 36.16
N GLU A 316 8.25 3.90 37.45
CA GLU A 316 7.01 3.67 38.19
C GLU A 316 6.19 4.94 38.39
N ALA A 317 6.83 6.11 38.33
CA ALA A 317 6.14 7.40 38.42
C ALA A 317 5.10 7.57 37.32
N TYR A 318 5.26 6.93 36.16
CA TYR A 318 4.25 6.96 35.10
C TYR A 318 2.89 6.44 35.59
N ARG A 319 2.87 5.27 36.22
CA ARG A 319 1.63 4.67 36.75
C ARG A 319 1.06 5.51 37.89
N ARG A 320 1.93 5.96 38.82
CA ARG A 320 1.49 6.80 39.96
C ARG A 320 0.87 8.12 39.47
N TYR A 321 1.48 8.77 38.50
CA TYR A 321 1.00 10.02 37.90
C TYR A 321 -0.31 9.82 37.14
N GLN A 322 -0.44 8.72 36.40
CA GLN A 322 -1.70 8.35 35.75
C GLN A 322 -2.84 8.20 36.75
N ASP A 323 -2.62 7.48 37.84
CA ASP A 323 -3.66 7.16 38.82
C ASP A 323 -3.99 8.34 39.74
N ALA A 324 -2.98 9.08 40.21
CA ALA A 324 -3.14 10.16 41.18
C ALA A 324 -3.48 11.52 40.54
N THR A 325 -3.11 11.75 39.28
CA THR A 325 -3.29 13.06 38.62
C THR A 325 -4.16 12.95 37.39
N LEU A 326 -3.72 12.20 36.36
CA LEU A 326 -4.32 12.27 35.03
C LEU A 326 -5.73 11.69 34.99
N LYS A 327 -5.97 10.52 35.59
CA LYS A 327 -7.29 9.88 35.58
C LYS A 327 -8.34 10.72 36.33
N PRO A 328 -8.14 11.15 37.59
CA PRO A 328 -9.17 11.91 38.31
C PRO A 328 -9.44 13.27 37.67
N PHE A 329 -8.39 14.01 37.30
CA PHE A 329 -8.53 15.32 36.67
C PHE A 329 -9.11 15.23 35.26
N GLY A 330 -8.60 14.30 34.45
CA GLY A 330 -9.10 14.06 33.09
C GLY A 330 -10.56 13.62 33.06
N GLN A 331 -11.01 12.79 34.02
CA GLN A 331 -12.43 12.44 34.15
C GLN A 331 -13.29 13.64 34.53
N ALA A 332 -12.82 14.51 35.44
CA ALA A 332 -13.57 15.70 35.85
C ALA A 332 -13.74 16.69 34.68
N VAL A 333 -12.67 16.94 33.92
CA VAL A 333 -12.70 17.79 32.72
C VAL A 333 -13.52 17.13 31.61
N GLY A 334 -13.26 15.85 31.32
CA GLY A 334 -13.87 15.10 30.23
C GLY A 334 -15.38 15.00 30.34
N ARG A 335 -15.94 14.82 31.54
CA ARG A 335 -17.40 14.84 31.76
C ARG A 335 -18.06 16.15 31.33
N LEU A 336 -17.35 17.27 31.46
CA LEU A 336 -17.86 18.59 31.12
C LEU A 336 -17.67 18.90 29.63
N LEU A 337 -16.59 18.41 29.01
CA LEU A 337 -16.30 18.62 27.58
C LEU A 337 -16.91 17.57 26.65
N ALA A 338 -17.43 16.45 27.17
CA ALA A 338 -17.94 15.36 26.35
C ALA A 338 -19.07 15.82 25.41
N THR A 339 -18.97 15.38 24.16
CA THR A 339 -19.97 15.52 23.10
C THR A 339 -20.17 14.19 22.39
N ALA A 340 -21.14 14.10 21.46
CA ALA A 340 -21.40 12.86 20.73
C ALA A 340 -20.20 12.41 19.86
N ASP A 341 -19.46 13.36 19.28
CA ASP A 341 -18.29 13.15 18.43
C ASP A 341 -16.96 13.15 19.22
N ASN A 342 -16.97 13.59 20.47
CA ASN A 342 -15.86 13.53 21.43
C ASN A 342 -16.36 12.98 22.79
N PRO A 343 -16.73 11.69 22.87
CA PRO A 343 -17.39 11.14 24.06
C PRO A 343 -16.48 11.06 25.29
N ARG A 344 -15.16 11.08 25.09
CA ARG A 344 -14.18 11.14 26.19
C ARG A 344 -13.94 12.58 26.69
N GLY A 345 -14.40 13.58 25.96
CA GLY A 345 -14.26 14.99 26.30
C GLY A 345 -12.80 15.45 26.37
N TYR A 346 -11.93 14.95 25.48
CA TYR A 346 -10.57 15.49 25.41
C TYR A 346 -10.61 16.95 24.93
N PRO A 347 -9.94 17.90 25.60
CA PRO A 347 -9.81 19.25 25.08
C PRO A 347 -9.13 19.26 23.71
N ASP A 348 -9.72 19.97 22.74
CA ASP A 348 -9.07 20.26 21.46
C ASP A 348 -7.98 21.33 21.66
N VAL A 349 -8.20 22.27 22.60
CA VAL A 349 -7.20 23.27 23.01
C VAL A 349 -7.08 23.31 24.54
N VAL A 350 -5.86 23.34 25.05
CA VAL A 350 -5.56 23.63 26.46
C VAL A 350 -4.80 24.95 26.55
N VAL A 351 -5.33 25.93 27.26
CA VAL A 351 -4.65 27.19 27.56
C VAL A 351 -3.82 27.00 28.83
N GLU A 352 -2.52 26.85 28.64
CA GLU A 352 -1.51 26.75 29.70
C GLU A 352 -1.02 28.11 30.18
N ARG A 353 -0.40 28.10 31.37
CA ARG A 353 0.03 29.26 32.14
C ARG A 353 1.53 29.24 32.34
N ALA A 354 2.17 30.37 32.07
CA ALA A 354 3.63 30.45 32.10
C ALA A 354 4.24 30.30 33.51
N GLY A 355 3.43 30.49 34.56
CA GLY A 355 3.88 30.41 35.95
C GLY A 355 3.79 29.04 36.62
N GLN A 356 3.50 27.96 35.87
CA GLN A 356 3.47 26.58 36.35
C GLN A 356 4.15 25.62 35.36
N ASP A 357 4.55 24.43 35.83
CA ASP A 357 5.16 23.38 34.99
C ASP A 357 4.21 22.17 34.85
N THR A 358 2.97 22.43 34.40
CA THR A 358 1.95 21.39 34.20
C THR A 358 1.78 21.00 32.73
N LEU A 359 2.72 21.40 31.87
CA LEU A 359 2.69 21.09 30.43
C LEU A 359 2.58 19.58 30.17
N GLY A 360 3.24 18.75 30.99
CA GLY A 360 3.06 17.29 30.97
C GLY A 360 1.58 16.89 31.10
N THR A 361 0.89 17.36 32.13
CA THR A 361 -0.56 17.13 32.32
C THR A 361 -1.36 17.57 31.10
N SER A 362 -1.10 18.79 30.64
CA SER A 362 -1.83 19.45 29.56
C SER A 362 -1.68 18.71 28.24
N THR A 363 -0.48 18.25 27.92
CA THR A 363 -0.24 17.42 26.74
C THR A 363 -0.94 16.07 26.85
N PHE A 364 -1.06 15.44 28.03
CA PHE A 364 -1.82 14.18 28.17
C PHE A 364 -3.32 14.36 27.94
N LEU A 365 -3.88 15.50 28.37
CA LEU A 365 -5.30 15.80 28.20
C LEU A 365 -5.66 16.21 26.78
N ALA A 366 -4.79 16.97 26.12
CA ALA A 366 -5.04 17.43 24.75
C ALA A 366 -5.38 16.25 23.83
N ARG A 367 -6.40 16.45 23.00
CA ARG A 367 -6.94 15.44 22.08
C ARG A 367 -5.83 14.85 21.21
N PRO A 368 -5.74 13.51 21.08
CA PRO A 368 -4.80 12.90 20.14
C PRO A 368 -4.98 13.42 18.71
N PHE A 369 -3.86 13.56 18.00
CA PHE A 369 -3.71 13.94 16.59
C PHE A 369 -4.02 15.39 16.21
N THR A 370 -5.01 16.00 16.87
CA THR A 370 -5.48 17.35 16.52
C THR A 370 -5.27 18.37 17.63
N GLY A 371 -5.13 17.90 18.88
CA GLY A 371 -5.09 18.72 20.06
C GLY A 371 -3.85 19.61 20.16
N ALA A 372 -4.04 20.79 20.74
CA ALA A 372 -2.98 21.76 20.96
C ALA A 372 -2.96 22.27 22.41
N VAL A 373 -1.77 22.61 22.89
CA VAL A 373 -1.56 23.38 24.12
C VAL A 373 -1.03 24.76 23.73
N VAL A 374 -1.61 25.83 24.27
CA VAL A 374 -1.22 27.21 23.94
C VAL A 374 -0.80 27.98 25.18
N PHE A 375 0.23 28.80 25.05
CA PHE A 375 0.62 29.82 26.01
C PHE A 375 0.38 31.20 25.42
N VAL A 376 -0.10 32.13 26.23
CA VAL A 376 -0.34 33.53 25.82
C VAL A 376 0.55 34.52 26.60
N GLU A 377 1.03 34.08 27.76
CA GLU A 377 1.88 34.83 28.69
C GLU A 377 3.37 34.71 28.35
N PRO A 378 4.21 35.66 28.79
CA PRO A 378 5.65 35.56 28.63
C PRO A 378 6.21 34.44 29.53
N SER A 379 7.09 33.60 28.96
CA SER A 379 7.59 32.40 29.63
C SER A 379 9.12 32.36 29.80
N GLU A 380 9.80 33.48 29.58
CA GLU A 380 11.26 33.61 29.69
C GLU A 380 11.78 33.15 31.06
N GLY A 381 12.84 32.32 31.05
CA GLY A 381 13.48 31.77 32.26
C GLY A 381 12.67 30.70 33.00
N ARG A 382 11.41 30.46 32.61
CA ARG A 382 10.56 29.40 33.16
C ARG A 382 10.91 28.07 32.51
N ARG A 383 11.03 27.03 33.34
CA ARG A 383 11.25 25.65 32.90
C ARG A 383 9.90 24.99 32.67
N PHE A 384 9.80 24.24 31.58
CA PHE A 384 8.66 23.39 31.25
C PHE A 384 9.13 21.96 31.02
N SER A 385 8.25 21.01 31.30
CA SER A 385 8.50 19.58 31.20
C SER A 385 7.31 18.84 30.59
N PHE A 386 7.59 17.86 29.71
CA PHE A 386 6.55 17.00 29.15
C PHE A 386 7.10 15.64 28.69
N TYR A 387 6.20 14.69 28.49
CA TYR A 387 6.53 13.33 28.06
C TYR A 387 6.49 13.24 26.54
N ALA A 388 7.66 13.03 25.93
CA ALA A 388 7.86 13.10 24.50
C ALA A 388 6.95 12.17 23.67
N PRO A 389 6.80 10.86 24.00
CA PRO A 389 5.96 9.96 23.21
C PRO A 389 4.51 10.43 23.11
N ASN A 390 3.98 11.04 24.18
CA ASN A 390 2.61 11.53 24.18
C ASN A 390 2.41 12.74 23.25
N VAL A 391 3.48 13.46 22.90
CA VAL A 391 3.41 14.58 21.95
C VAL A 391 3.68 14.11 20.52
N TRP A 392 4.81 13.43 20.25
CA TRP A 392 5.16 13.07 18.88
C TRP A 392 4.24 11.99 18.30
N MET A 393 4.03 10.86 19.02
CA MET A 393 3.25 9.73 18.52
C MET A 393 1.78 10.08 18.25
N HIS A 394 1.30 11.13 18.92
CA HIS A 394 -0.07 11.61 18.81
C HIS A 394 -0.15 12.97 18.12
N GLY A 395 0.88 13.42 17.40
CA GLY A 395 0.83 14.65 16.59
C GLY A 395 0.41 15.92 17.34
N LYS A 396 0.69 16.01 18.64
CA LYS A 396 0.24 17.15 19.47
C LYS A 396 1.12 18.36 19.21
N ARG A 397 0.53 19.55 19.39
CA ARG A 397 1.20 20.83 19.13
C ARG A 397 1.24 21.66 20.41
N VAL A 398 2.39 22.22 20.74
CA VAL A 398 2.56 23.15 21.86
C VAL A 398 3.02 24.49 21.30
N LEU A 399 2.18 25.51 21.40
CA LEU A 399 2.44 26.83 20.82
C LEU A 399 2.68 27.84 21.93
N PHE A 400 3.85 28.48 21.87
CA PHE A 400 4.17 29.68 22.62
C PHE A 400 3.93 30.91 21.73
N PRO A 401 3.89 32.12 22.32
CA PRO A 401 3.74 33.35 21.53
C PRO A 401 4.80 33.49 20.43
N THR A 402 6.03 33.03 20.68
CA THR A 402 7.18 33.27 19.81
C THR A 402 7.79 32.02 19.18
N PHE A 403 7.30 30.82 19.50
CA PHE A 403 7.77 29.58 18.87
C PHE A 403 6.76 28.44 19.06
N ALA A 404 6.97 27.32 18.37
CA ALA A 404 6.15 26.12 18.54
C ALA A 404 7.01 24.85 18.67
N VAL A 405 6.50 23.88 19.42
CA VAL A 405 6.99 22.50 19.52
C VAL A 405 5.92 21.59 18.92
N LEU A 406 6.28 20.85 17.89
CA LEU A 406 5.35 20.11 17.04
C LEU A 406 5.75 18.63 17.03
N GLY A 407 4.83 17.78 17.50
CA GLY A 407 4.99 16.33 17.38
C GLY A 407 4.73 15.86 15.95
N SER A 408 5.62 15.04 15.42
CA SER A 408 5.40 14.29 14.17
C SER A 408 5.64 12.81 14.41
N HIS A 409 4.92 11.97 13.68
CA HIS A 409 5.09 10.52 13.73
C HIS A 409 4.83 9.94 12.35
N LEU A 410 5.80 9.13 11.88
CA LEU A 410 5.85 8.44 10.59
C LEU A 410 5.19 9.25 9.45
N SER A 411 4.37 8.61 8.62
CA SER A 411 3.58 9.20 7.54
C SER A 411 2.37 8.31 7.26
N ASN A 412 1.41 8.80 6.48
CA ASN A 412 0.38 7.98 5.84
C ASN A 412 0.84 7.46 4.47
N ALA A 413 0.11 6.47 3.93
CA ALA A 413 0.47 5.84 2.65
C ALA A 413 0.53 6.83 1.46
N HIS A 414 -0.25 7.92 1.49
CA HIS A 414 -0.22 8.93 0.43
C HIS A 414 1.08 9.73 0.45
N GLN A 415 1.56 10.12 1.64
CA GLN A 415 2.86 10.77 1.80
C GLN A 415 4.02 9.83 1.40
N ALA A 416 3.90 8.54 1.71
CA ALA A 416 4.87 7.53 1.29
C ALA A 416 4.91 7.36 -0.23
N GLU A 417 3.76 7.36 -0.90
CA GLU A 417 3.65 7.34 -2.37
C GLU A 417 4.29 8.59 -3.00
N GLU A 418 4.05 9.77 -2.42
CA GLU A 418 4.68 11.02 -2.88
C GLU A 418 6.20 10.98 -2.73
N CYS A 419 6.72 10.42 -1.64
CA CYS A 419 8.16 10.18 -1.48
C CYS A 419 8.71 9.25 -2.57
N ALA A 420 8.01 8.13 -2.83
CA ALA A 420 8.39 7.20 -3.89
C ALA A 420 8.40 7.89 -5.28
N ARG A 421 7.42 8.76 -5.54
CA ARG A 421 7.33 9.55 -6.78
C ARG A 421 8.48 10.55 -6.92
N LEU A 422 8.86 11.24 -5.85
CA LEU A 422 10.01 12.16 -5.86
C LEU A 422 11.33 11.42 -6.12
N VAL A 423 11.47 10.22 -5.58
CA VAL A 423 12.63 9.35 -5.84
C VAL A 423 12.64 8.86 -7.29
N ASP A 424 11.51 8.39 -7.80
CA ASP A 424 11.38 7.93 -9.19
C ASP A 424 11.63 9.08 -10.20
N ALA A 425 11.17 10.29 -9.89
CA ALA A 425 11.49 11.49 -10.66
C ALA A 425 12.98 11.87 -10.59
N GLY A 426 13.72 11.40 -9.59
CA GLY A 426 15.11 11.77 -9.31
C GLY A 426 15.26 13.11 -8.58
N ALA A 427 14.16 13.64 -8.01
CA ALA A 427 14.19 14.84 -7.18
C ALA A 427 14.81 14.57 -5.81
N LEU A 428 14.66 13.34 -5.29
CA LEU A 428 15.31 12.87 -4.08
C LEU A 428 16.21 11.67 -4.40
N ALA A 429 17.47 11.74 -3.96
CA ALA A 429 18.42 10.65 -4.11
C ALA A 429 18.34 9.70 -2.92
N VAL A 430 18.20 8.41 -3.19
CA VAL A 430 18.34 7.36 -2.18
C VAL A 430 19.82 7.09 -1.93
N HIS A 431 20.18 6.89 -0.67
CA HIS A 431 21.56 6.57 -0.30
C HIS A 431 21.78 5.05 -0.35
N SER A 432 22.94 4.64 -0.85
CA SER A 432 23.31 3.23 -0.85
C SER A 432 23.38 2.71 0.59
N PRO A 433 22.61 1.66 0.93
CA PRO A 433 22.59 1.13 2.28
C PRO A 433 23.79 0.23 2.58
N GLY A 434 24.08 0.02 3.85
CA GLY A 434 24.83 -1.16 4.29
C GLY A 434 24.02 -2.42 3.99
N ILE A 435 24.57 -3.34 3.20
CA ILE A 435 23.89 -4.58 2.80
C ILE A 435 24.40 -5.72 3.68
N HIS A 436 23.50 -6.36 4.42
CA HIS A 436 23.82 -7.40 5.40
C HIS A 436 23.19 -8.74 4.99
N ALA A 437 23.85 -9.85 5.36
CA ALA A 437 23.23 -11.17 5.28
C ALA A 437 22.20 -11.33 6.41
N TRP A 438 21.30 -12.30 6.26
CA TRP A 438 20.32 -12.65 7.29
C TRP A 438 20.97 -12.95 8.65
N ASP A 439 22.08 -13.70 8.64
CA ASP A 439 22.78 -14.12 9.85
C ASP A 439 23.47 -12.95 10.58
N ASP A 440 23.70 -11.82 9.88
CA ASP A 440 24.33 -10.62 10.43
C ASP A 440 23.33 -9.62 11.03
N LEU A 441 22.02 -9.91 10.97
CA LEU A 441 20.97 -8.97 11.40
C LEU A 441 21.16 -8.50 12.86
N ALA A 442 21.56 -9.40 13.75
CA ALA A 442 21.79 -9.07 15.16
C ALA A 442 22.94 -8.07 15.33
N GLU A 443 24.07 -8.28 14.64
CA GLU A 443 25.21 -7.36 14.68
C GLU A 443 24.87 -6.02 14.01
N ALA A 444 24.11 -6.04 12.91
CA ALA A 444 23.67 -4.81 12.24
C ALA A 444 22.80 -3.94 13.18
N ASN A 445 21.88 -4.57 13.92
CA ASN A 445 21.06 -3.89 14.93
C ASN A 445 21.91 -3.38 16.12
N GLN A 446 22.89 -4.16 16.58
CA GLN A 446 23.79 -3.74 17.65
C GLN A 446 24.64 -2.54 17.23
N ALA A 447 25.13 -2.52 15.99
CA ALA A 447 25.90 -1.40 15.43
C ALA A 447 25.07 -0.10 15.32
N LEU A 448 23.76 -0.20 15.04
CA LEU A 448 22.84 0.92 15.11
C LEU A 448 22.71 1.43 16.56
N HIS A 449 22.49 0.53 17.52
CA HIS A 449 22.36 0.87 18.94
C HIS A 449 23.60 1.58 19.50
N GLU A 450 24.79 1.08 19.13
CA GLU A 450 26.08 1.63 19.57
C GLU A 450 26.55 2.84 18.73
N ASN A 451 25.73 3.33 17.79
CA ASN A 451 26.05 4.45 16.90
C ASN A 451 27.36 4.24 16.10
N ARG A 452 27.66 2.98 15.76
CA ARG A 452 28.77 2.57 14.89
C ARG A 452 28.42 2.60 13.40
N HIS A 453 27.14 2.68 13.07
CA HIS A 453 26.65 2.72 11.70
C HIS A 453 26.60 4.15 11.11
N SER A 454 26.65 4.25 9.78
CA SER A 454 26.38 5.47 9.02
C SER A 454 25.42 5.18 7.88
N GLY A 455 24.35 5.97 7.76
CA GLY A 455 23.34 5.81 6.70
C GLY A 455 22.19 4.89 7.10
N THR A 456 21.69 4.16 6.09
CA THR A 456 20.59 3.18 6.19
C THR A 456 21.13 1.76 5.98
N LEU A 457 20.36 0.74 6.33
CA LEU A 457 20.72 -0.66 6.11
C LEU A 457 19.67 -1.42 5.29
N THR A 458 20.08 -2.58 4.78
CA THR A 458 19.22 -3.57 4.15
C THR A 458 19.71 -4.95 4.51
N VAL A 459 18.78 -5.90 4.63
CA VAL A 459 19.07 -7.30 4.97
C VAL A 459 18.54 -8.20 3.87
N ARG A 460 19.37 -9.11 3.37
CA ARG A 460 18.97 -10.12 2.39
C ARG A 460 18.18 -11.23 3.09
N VAL A 461 16.88 -11.30 2.83
CA VAL A 461 16.01 -12.37 3.37
C VAL A 461 15.63 -13.33 2.25
N GLY A 462 16.14 -14.56 2.30
CA GLY A 462 15.94 -15.54 1.22
C GLY A 462 16.53 -15.11 -0.14
N ALA A 463 17.43 -14.12 -0.13
CA ALA A 463 18.07 -13.51 -1.29
C ALA A 463 19.59 -13.73 -1.26
N THR A 464 20.23 -13.61 -2.42
CA THR A 464 21.68 -13.74 -2.58
C THR A 464 22.29 -12.42 -3.03
N GLU A 465 23.62 -12.29 -2.93
CA GLU A 465 24.37 -11.10 -3.39
C GLU A 465 24.17 -10.80 -4.89
N ALA A 466 23.78 -11.81 -5.68
CA ALA A 466 23.44 -11.62 -7.09
C ALA A 466 22.27 -10.62 -7.32
N LEU A 467 21.46 -10.35 -6.28
CA LEU A 467 20.35 -9.41 -6.35
C LEU A 467 20.73 -7.98 -5.94
N ASP A 468 21.95 -7.72 -5.49
CA ASP A 468 22.34 -6.40 -4.98
C ASP A 468 22.37 -5.32 -6.06
N THR A 469 22.52 -5.73 -7.31
CA THR A 469 22.56 -4.85 -8.48
C THR A 469 21.27 -4.92 -9.31
N ALA A 470 20.35 -5.83 -8.95
CA ALA A 470 19.08 -5.97 -9.65
C ALA A 470 18.20 -4.74 -9.40
N ARG A 471 17.54 -4.28 -10.46
CA ARG A 471 16.64 -3.11 -10.48
C ARG A 471 15.26 -3.44 -11.03
N THR A 472 15.10 -4.63 -11.60
CA THR A 472 13.86 -5.03 -12.27
C THR A 472 13.50 -6.44 -11.88
N ALA A 473 12.21 -6.77 -11.92
CA ALA A 473 11.76 -8.14 -11.70
C ALA A 473 12.44 -9.13 -12.68
N ARG A 474 12.71 -8.71 -13.93
CA ARG A 474 13.43 -9.53 -14.90
C ARG A 474 14.83 -9.90 -14.41
N GLN A 475 15.61 -8.93 -13.95
CA GLN A 475 16.96 -9.17 -13.42
C GLN A 475 16.94 -10.08 -12.19
N VAL A 476 15.90 -9.99 -11.35
CA VAL A 476 15.71 -10.93 -10.23
C VAL A 476 15.55 -12.36 -10.75
N TYR A 477 14.66 -12.56 -11.71
CA TYR A 477 14.46 -13.88 -12.32
C TYR A 477 15.70 -14.39 -13.04
N GLU A 478 16.43 -13.54 -13.77
CA GLU A 478 17.70 -13.90 -14.42
C GLU A 478 18.77 -14.31 -13.40
N ALA A 479 18.89 -13.59 -12.28
CA ALA A 479 19.79 -13.96 -11.18
C ALA A 479 19.41 -15.30 -10.52
N TRP A 480 18.14 -15.69 -10.59
CA TRP A 480 17.67 -17.02 -10.18
C TRP A 480 17.82 -18.10 -11.25
N GLY A 481 18.35 -17.75 -12.43
CA GLY A 481 18.63 -18.68 -13.53
C GLY A 481 17.52 -18.77 -14.58
N SER A 482 16.56 -17.85 -14.55
CA SER A 482 15.47 -17.82 -15.54
C SER A 482 15.98 -17.29 -16.88
N ARG A 483 15.42 -17.81 -17.97
CA ARG A 483 15.69 -17.34 -19.34
C ARG A 483 14.43 -16.78 -19.96
N PHE A 484 14.59 -15.85 -20.89
CA PHE A 484 13.49 -15.14 -21.51
C PHE A 484 13.53 -15.30 -23.03
N LEU A 485 12.35 -15.49 -23.62
CA LEU A 485 12.10 -15.46 -25.05
C LEU A 485 11.09 -14.34 -25.31
N ASP A 486 11.54 -13.25 -25.91
CA ASP A 486 10.71 -12.06 -26.13
C ASP A 486 10.26 -12.01 -27.60
N GLY A 487 9.00 -12.39 -27.84
CA GLY A 487 8.31 -12.10 -29.10
C GLY A 487 7.57 -10.75 -29.03
N LYS A 488 7.00 -10.32 -30.16
CA LYS A 488 6.23 -9.07 -30.22
C LYS A 488 4.94 -9.16 -29.43
N THR A 489 4.28 -10.32 -29.53
CA THR A 489 2.93 -10.57 -29.03
C THR A 489 2.84 -11.79 -28.12
N VAL A 490 3.89 -12.62 -28.04
CA VAL A 490 4.00 -13.74 -27.12
C VAL A 490 5.39 -13.73 -26.50
N ARG A 491 5.47 -13.87 -25.18
CA ARG A 491 6.74 -13.97 -24.45
C ARG A 491 6.77 -15.27 -23.66
N ALA A 492 7.96 -15.80 -23.40
CA ALA A 492 8.13 -16.92 -22.49
C ALA A 492 9.22 -16.65 -21.47
N ARG A 493 8.96 -17.02 -20.22
CA ARG A 493 9.96 -17.10 -19.15
C ARG A 493 10.17 -18.57 -18.80
N ILE A 494 11.41 -19.05 -18.85
CA ILE A 494 11.79 -20.43 -18.57
C ILE A 494 12.51 -20.44 -17.23
N ASP A 495 11.88 -21.03 -16.23
CA ASP A 495 12.29 -21.01 -14.83
C ASP A 495 12.88 -22.37 -14.41
N PRO A 496 14.03 -22.40 -13.71
CA PRO A 496 14.45 -23.61 -13.01
C PRO A 496 13.50 -23.88 -11.84
N VAL A 497 13.09 -25.13 -11.65
CA VAL A 497 12.12 -25.49 -10.60
C VAL A 497 12.68 -25.26 -9.20
N ARG A 498 13.99 -25.42 -9.04
CA ARG A 498 14.78 -25.03 -7.87
C ARG A 498 16.17 -24.60 -8.35
N ARG A 499 16.86 -23.77 -7.58
CA ARG A 499 18.23 -23.37 -7.91
C ARG A 499 19.13 -24.60 -8.08
N GLY A 500 19.79 -24.71 -9.23
CA GLY A 500 20.66 -25.85 -9.57
C GLY A 500 19.95 -27.13 -10.01
N ALA A 501 18.61 -27.17 -9.99
CA ALA A 501 17.87 -28.30 -10.55
C ALA A 501 17.87 -28.22 -12.08
N PRO A 502 18.04 -29.36 -12.79
CA PRO A 502 17.99 -29.37 -14.24
C PRO A 502 16.58 -29.13 -14.77
N GLU A 503 15.53 -29.51 -14.05
CA GLU A 503 14.13 -29.40 -14.49
C GLU A 503 13.66 -27.95 -14.64
N LEU A 504 12.96 -27.69 -15.74
CA LEU A 504 12.46 -26.37 -16.11
C LEU A 504 10.92 -26.35 -16.20
N VAL A 505 10.33 -25.21 -15.86
CA VAL A 505 8.94 -24.86 -16.15
C VAL A 505 8.93 -23.57 -16.96
N ALA A 506 8.13 -23.50 -18.02
CA ALA A 506 7.97 -22.28 -18.80
C ALA A 506 6.64 -21.59 -18.51
N LEU A 507 6.63 -20.27 -18.38
CA LEU A 507 5.45 -19.42 -18.42
C LEU A 507 5.41 -18.72 -19.78
N VAL A 508 4.45 -19.08 -20.63
CA VAL A 508 4.16 -18.44 -21.91
C VAL A 508 3.01 -17.46 -21.69
N THR A 509 3.23 -16.20 -22.04
CA THR A 509 2.26 -15.11 -21.90
C THR A 509 1.94 -14.49 -23.25
N LEU A 510 0.67 -14.50 -23.64
CA LEU A 510 0.18 -13.74 -24.80
C LEU A 510 -0.04 -12.28 -24.37
N ASP A 511 0.60 -11.33 -25.04
CA ASP A 511 0.50 -9.90 -24.77
C ASP A 511 0.31 -9.15 -26.09
N SER A 512 -0.93 -9.14 -26.58
CA SER A 512 -1.36 -8.46 -27.80
C SER A 512 -2.61 -7.62 -27.51
N PRO A 513 -2.43 -6.42 -26.91
CA PRO A 513 -3.55 -5.58 -26.54
C PRO A 513 -4.37 -5.15 -27.77
N PRO A 514 -5.68 -4.89 -27.61
CA PRO A 514 -6.40 -4.83 -26.34
C PRO A 514 -7.00 -6.17 -25.87
N ALA A 515 -6.95 -7.23 -26.70
CA ALA A 515 -7.81 -8.40 -26.54
C ALA A 515 -7.10 -9.76 -26.67
N ASN A 516 -5.78 -9.75 -26.85
CA ASN A 516 -4.96 -10.93 -27.12
C ASN A 516 -5.48 -11.77 -28.29
N ALA A 517 -6.01 -11.12 -29.34
CA ALA A 517 -6.72 -11.78 -30.43
C ALA A 517 -5.78 -12.67 -31.27
N LEU A 518 -6.25 -13.87 -31.62
CA LEU A 518 -5.47 -14.86 -32.37
C LEU A 518 -5.49 -14.55 -33.87
N GLY A 519 -4.61 -13.65 -34.28
CA GLY A 519 -4.29 -13.38 -35.69
C GLY A 519 -2.97 -14.03 -36.13
N THR A 520 -2.59 -13.80 -37.38
CA THR A 520 -1.35 -14.34 -38.00
C THR A 520 -0.09 -14.05 -37.19
N GLU A 521 0.02 -12.86 -36.58
CA GLU A 521 1.19 -12.45 -35.80
C GLU A 521 1.31 -13.24 -34.49
N VAL A 522 0.23 -13.29 -33.70
CA VAL A 522 0.17 -14.03 -32.43
C VAL A 522 0.43 -15.52 -32.64
N LEU A 523 -0.20 -16.12 -33.66
CA LEU A 523 0.03 -17.53 -33.98
C LEU A 523 1.48 -17.79 -34.40
N GLY A 524 2.10 -16.86 -35.15
CA GLY A 524 3.50 -16.98 -35.57
C GLY A 524 4.50 -16.80 -34.43
N ASP A 525 4.24 -15.89 -33.49
CA ASP A 525 5.03 -15.77 -32.27
C ASP A 525 4.89 -17.01 -31.38
N LEU A 526 3.67 -17.53 -31.23
CA LEU A 526 3.42 -18.76 -30.45
C LEU A 526 4.12 -19.97 -31.07
N GLU A 527 4.14 -20.12 -32.40
CA GLU A 527 4.91 -21.15 -33.10
C GLU A 527 6.41 -21.06 -32.77
N ARG A 528 7.01 -19.87 -32.86
CA ARG A 528 8.43 -19.66 -32.53
C ARG A 528 8.76 -19.99 -31.07
N VAL A 529 7.88 -19.60 -30.15
CA VAL A 529 8.05 -19.92 -28.72
C VAL A 529 7.98 -21.43 -28.52
N LEU A 530 7.03 -22.12 -29.15
CA LEU A 530 6.93 -23.57 -29.05
C LEU A 530 8.14 -24.30 -29.66
N ASP A 531 8.69 -23.81 -30.78
CA ASP A 531 9.93 -24.35 -31.37
C ASP A 531 11.08 -24.30 -30.36
N ALA A 532 11.26 -23.15 -29.71
CA ALA A 532 12.29 -22.98 -28.69
C ALA A 532 12.04 -23.90 -27.48
N LEU A 533 10.82 -23.93 -26.95
CA LEU A 533 10.46 -24.74 -25.78
C LEU A 533 10.57 -26.25 -26.03
N GLU A 534 10.24 -26.73 -27.23
CA GLU A 534 10.40 -28.15 -27.57
C GLU A 534 11.87 -28.57 -27.69
N SER A 535 12.78 -27.63 -27.94
CA SER A 535 14.23 -27.88 -27.94
C SER A 535 14.82 -27.96 -26.52
N GLU A 536 14.07 -27.54 -25.49
CA GLU A 536 14.51 -27.53 -24.10
C GLU A 536 14.48 -28.93 -23.48
N ARG A 537 15.64 -29.60 -23.47
CA ARG A 537 15.80 -30.99 -22.97
C ARG A 537 15.19 -31.22 -21.58
N HIS A 538 15.24 -30.22 -20.71
CA HIS A 538 14.81 -30.36 -19.33
C HIS A 538 13.46 -29.71 -19.01
N LEU A 539 12.74 -29.20 -20.01
CA LEU A 539 11.39 -28.68 -19.82
C LEU A 539 10.42 -29.79 -19.41
N ARG A 540 9.70 -29.56 -18.31
CA ARG A 540 8.78 -30.54 -17.71
C ARG A 540 7.32 -30.10 -17.73
N ALA A 541 7.04 -28.80 -17.73
CA ALA A 541 5.70 -28.27 -17.86
C ALA A 541 5.72 -26.86 -18.47
N VAL A 542 4.62 -26.47 -19.09
CA VAL A 542 4.39 -25.12 -19.62
C VAL A 542 3.10 -24.58 -19.04
N VAL A 543 3.10 -23.35 -18.55
CA VAL A 543 1.90 -22.59 -18.19
C VAL A 543 1.64 -21.56 -19.29
N LEU A 544 0.42 -21.53 -19.81
CA LEU A 544 -0.02 -20.59 -20.83
C LEU A 544 -1.01 -19.60 -20.22
N ALA A 545 -0.71 -18.30 -20.32
CA ALA A 545 -1.50 -17.22 -19.75
C ALA A 545 -1.67 -16.06 -20.75
N GLY A 546 -2.62 -15.15 -20.47
CA GLY A 546 -2.74 -13.87 -21.16
C GLY A 546 -2.28 -12.72 -20.25
N ALA A 547 -1.63 -11.71 -20.84
CA ALA A 547 -1.32 -10.45 -20.16
C ALA A 547 -2.57 -9.57 -20.04
N GLY A 548 -2.55 -8.68 -19.05
CA GLY A 548 -3.65 -7.74 -18.81
C GLY A 548 -4.84 -8.40 -18.11
N SER A 549 -6.05 -7.96 -18.46
CA SER A 549 -7.27 -8.34 -17.73
C SER A 549 -7.96 -9.60 -18.26
N MET A 550 -7.44 -10.24 -19.31
CA MET A 550 -8.09 -11.37 -19.98
C MET A 550 -7.08 -12.35 -20.60
N PHE A 551 -7.47 -13.60 -20.75
CA PHE A 551 -6.71 -14.62 -21.46
C PHE A 551 -6.64 -14.32 -22.97
N VAL A 552 -7.73 -14.60 -23.70
CA VAL A 552 -7.83 -14.42 -25.17
C VAL A 552 -9.30 -14.23 -25.56
N ALA A 553 -9.61 -13.15 -26.30
CA ALA A 553 -10.98 -12.83 -26.71
C ALA A 553 -11.51 -13.63 -27.92
N GLY A 554 -10.63 -14.29 -28.66
CA GLY A 554 -10.98 -15.06 -29.86
C GLY A 554 -10.02 -14.82 -31.02
N ALA A 555 -10.45 -15.21 -32.22
CA ALA A 555 -9.74 -14.90 -33.46
C ALA A 555 -9.78 -13.39 -33.76
N ASP A 556 -8.81 -12.91 -34.55
CA ASP A 556 -8.83 -11.53 -35.03
C ASP A 556 -9.97 -11.34 -36.05
N ILE A 557 -11.09 -10.77 -35.58
CA ILE A 557 -12.28 -10.54 -36.39
C ILE A 557 -12.02 -9.59 -37.57
N ARG A 558 -11.09 -8.63 -37.42
CA ARG A 558 -10.75 -7.71 -38.52
C ARG A 558 -9.97 -8.45 -39.60
N GLN A 559 -9.07 -9.35 -39.19
CA GLN A 559 -8.37 -10.22 -40.13
C GLN A 559 -9.35 -11.13 -40.88
N LEU A 560 -10.28 -11.78 -40.17
CA LEU A 560 -11.32 -12.61 -40.79
C LEU A 560 -12.16 -11.81 -41.78
N ARG A 561 -12.51 -10.56 -41.45
CA ARG A 561 -13.28 -9.68 -42.34
C ARG A 561 -12.52 -9.23 -43.58
N ALA A 562 -11.19 -9.12 -43.48
CA ALA A 562 -10.31 -8.65 -44.54
C ALA A 562 -9.87 -9.76 -45.51
N ALA A 563 -10.05 -11.03 -45.14
CA ALA A 563 -9.69 -12.17 -45.98
C ALA A 563 -10.35 -12.11 -47.37
N ALA A 564 -9.58 -12.43 -48.41
CA ALA A 564 -10.00 -12.31 -49.79
C ALA A 564 -11.10 -13.34 -50.14
N ASP A 565 -10.90 -14.59 -49.71
CA ASP A 565 -11.73 -15.74 -50.04
C ASP A 565 -11.80 -16.76 -48.88
N ALA A 566 -12.51 -17.87 -49.12
CA ALA A 566 -12.69 -18.94 -48.15
C ALA A 566 -11.39 -19.70 -47.86
N ASP A 567 -10.50 -19.83 -48.84
CA ASP A 567 -9.26 -20.61 -48.72
C ASP A 567 -8.29 -19.93 -47.74
N GLU A 568 -8.20 -18.61 -47.76
CA GLU A 568 -7.39 -17.85 -46.81
C GLU A 568 -7.85 -18.07 -45.35
N VAL A 569 -9.17 -18.05 -45.11
CA VAL A 569 -9.75 -18.29 -43.78
C VAL A 569 -9.57 -19.76 -43.36
N THR A 570 -9.78 -20.71 -44.27
CA THR A 570 -9.54 -22.13 -44.01
C THR A 570 -8.07 -22.39 -43.71
N ALA A 571 -7.13 -21.72 -44.39
CA ALA A 571 -5.69 -21.84 -44.11
C ALA A 571 -5.33 -21.32 -42.71
N LEU A 572 -5.92 -20.20 -42.28
CA LEU A 572 -5.76 -19.67 -40.92
C LEU A 572 -6.28 -20.66 -39.87
N ALA A 573 -7.49 -21.19 -40.07
CA ALA A 573 -8.07 -22.21 -39.20
C ALA A 573 -7.20 -23.46 -39.10
N ALA A 574 -6.78 -24.01 -40.25
CA ALA A 574 -5.92 -25.18 -40.30
C ALA A 574 -4.55 -24.92 -39.61
N ARG A 575 -4.00 -23.70 -39.71
CA ARG A 575 -2.79 -23.32 -38.98
C ARG A 575 -3.00 -23.34 -37.47
N ALA A 576 -4.06 -22.71 -36.98
CA ALA A 576 -4.40 -22.72 -35.56
C ALA A 576 -4.66 -24.14 -35.04
N GLN A 577 -5.43 -24.96 -35.75
CA GLN A 577 -5.70 -26.35 -35.39
C GLN A 577 -4.41 -27.20 -35.32
N ARG A 578 -3.46 -27.03 -36.26
CA ARG A 578 -2.15 -27.69 -36.20
C ARG A 578 -1.36 -27.25 -34.96
N LEU A 579 -1.36 -25.96 -34.66
CA LEU A 579 -0.67 -25.41 -33.49
C LEU A 579 -1.27 -25.92 -32.18
N PHE A 580 -2.59 -25.98 -32.08
CA PHE A 580 -3.30 -26.48 -30.90
C PHE A 580 -3.11 -27.99 -30.72
N THR A 581 -3.08 -28.74 -31.83
CA THR A 581 -2.74 -30.16 -31.81
C THR A 581 -1.30 -30.38 -31.32
N ARG A 582 -0.36 -29.52 -31.75
CA ARG A 582 1.03 -29.53 -31.28
C ARG A 582 1.12 -29.26 -29.79
N ILE A 583 0.44 -28.22 -29.28
CA ILE A 583 0.30 -27.94 -27.84
C ILE A 583 -0.22 -29.17 -27.09
N GLY A 584 -1.28 -29.79 -27.60
CA GLY A 584 -1.90 -30.96 -27.00
C GLY A 584 -1.03 -32.23 -26.97
N ARG A 585 -0.02 -32.30 -27.84
CA ARG A 585 0.90 -33.45 -27.99
C ARG A 585 2.30 -33.17 -27.47
N MET A 586 2.54 -31.97 -26.93
CA MET A 586 3.84 -31.59 -26.39
C MET A 586 4.24 -32.52 -25.25
N LYS A 587 5.53 -32.92 -25.22
CA LYS A 587 6.06 -33.82 -24.17
C LYS A 587 5.95 -33.20 -22.77
N ALA A 588 6.22 -31.90 -22.67
CA ALA A 588 5.94 -31.13 -21.47
C ALA A 588 4.46 -30.73 -21.48
N PRO A 589 3.65 -31.17 -20.50
CA PRO A 589 2.24 -30.83 -20.48
C PRO A 589 2.01 -29.32 -20.40
N VAL A 590 1.12 -28.81 -21.24
CA VAL A 590 0.71 -27.41 -21.22
C VAL A 590 -0.51 -27.24 -20.33
N ILE A 591 -0.45 -26.28 -19.40
CA ILE A 591 -1.50 -25.92 -18.46
C ILE A 591 -2.01 -24.53 -18.84
N SER A 592 -3.31 -24.36 -19.08
CA SER A 592 -3.88 -23.02 -19.27
C SER A 592 -4.18 -22.37 -17.92
N ALA A 593 -3.79 -21.10 -17.78
CA ALA A 593 -4.14 -20.22 -16.69
C ALA A 593 -5.09 -19.14 -17.22
N VAL A 594 -6.39 -19.43 -17.15
CA VAL A 594 -7.43 -18.56 -17.70
C VAL A 594 -7.92 -17.59 -16.62
N ASP A 595 -7.63 -16.31 -16.82
CA ASP A 595 -8.26 -15.23 -16.06
C ASP A 595 -9.00 -14.27 -17.02
N GLY A 596 -10.09 -13.68 -16.54
CA GLY A 596 -11.00 -12.89 -17.38
C GLY A 596 -11.64 -13.73 -18.51
N TYR A 597 -11.53 -13.28 -19.76
CA TYR A 597 -12.22 -13.91 -20.90
C TYR A 597 -11.34 -14.93 -21.65
N ALA A 598 -11.90 -16.12 -21.89
CA ALA A 598 -11.42 -17.06 -22.90
C ALA A 598 -12.58 -17.39 -23.86
N LEU A 599 -12.69 -16.68 -24.97
CA LEU A 599 -13.82 -16.75 -25.88
C LEU A 599 -13.38 -17.20 -27.27
N GLY A 600 -14.22 -17.99 -27.93
CA GLY A 600 -13.98 -18.50 -29.27
C GLY A 600 -12.63 -19.18 -29.41
N GLY A 601 -11.81 -18.72 -30.37
CA GLY A 601 -10.40 -19.11 -30.51
C GLY A 601 -9.58 -19.14 -29.22
N GLY A 602 -9.86 -18.26 -28.25
CA GLY A 602 -9.23 -18.29 -26.92
C GLY A 602 -9.67 -19.45 -26.05
N ASN A 603 -10.96 -19.79 -26.11
CA ASN A 603 -11.48 -21.00 -25.48
C ASN A 603 -10.97 -22.26 -26.19
N GLU A 604 -10.79 -22.22 -27.51
CA GLU A 604 -10.21 -23.32 -28.27
C GLU A 604 -8.74 -23.55 -27.88
N LEU A 605 -7.94 -22.48 -27.75
CA LEU A 605 -6.55 -22.56 -27.30
C LEU A 605 -6.44 -23.15 -25.88
N GLN A 606 -7.25 -22.69 -24.94
CA GLN A 606 -7.21 -23.24 -23.58
C GLN A 606 -7.67 -24.70 -23.54
N MET A 607 -8.71 -25.07 -24.31
CA MET A 607 -9.20 -26.46 -24.36
C MET A 607 -8.17 -27.44 -24.91
N ALA A 608 -7.28 -26.98 -25.80
CA ALA A 608 -6.22 -27.79 -26.38
C ALA A 608 -5.14 -28.21 -25.37
N CYS A 609 -4.99 -27.44 -24.28
CA CYS A 609 -4.03 -27.70 -23.21
C CYS A 609 -4.34 -29.02 -22.47
N ALA A 610 -3.32 -29.62 -21.86
CA ALA A 610 -3.41 -30.89 -21.15
C ALA A 610 -4.16 -30.76 -19.80
N TRP A 611 -4.11 -29.58 -19.19
CA TRP A 611 -4.81 -29.24 -17.96
C TRP A 611 -5.29 -27.78 -17.99
N ARG A 612 -6.46 -27.51 -17.42
CA ARG A 612 -7.13 -26.21 -17.57
C ARG A 612 -7.53 -25.62 -16.22
N VAL A 613 -6.91 -24.52 -15.85
CA VAL A 613 -7.20 -23.76 -14.63
C VAL A 613 -7.90 -22.46 -15.00
N ALA A 614 -9.03 -22.17 -14.37
CA ALA A 614 -9.73 -20.90 -14.56
C ALA A 614 -9.91 -20.15 -13.23
N GLY A 615 -9.72 -18.83 -13.23
CA GLY A 615 -10.01 -17.99 -12.07
C GLY A 615 -11.52 -17.89 -11.83
N ALA A 616 -11.93 -17.60 -10.59
CA ALA A 616 -13.36 -17.51 -10.23
C ALA A 616 -14.15 -16.49 -11.09
N ARG A 617 -13.49 -15.41 -11.54
CA ARG A 617 -14.07 -14.38 -12.42
C ARG A 617 -14.04 -14.72 -13.90
N ALA A 618 -13.49 -15.88 -14.29
CA ALA A 618 -13.32 -16.20 -15.68
C ALA A 618 -14.65 -16.51 -16.38
N GLU A 619 -14.75 -16.08 -17.63
CA GLU A 619 -15.89 -16.34 -18.51
C GLU A 619 -15.41 -16.99 -19.81
N LEU A 620 -15.97 -18.17 -20.10
CA LEU A 620 -15.59 -19.02 -21.23
C LEU A 620 -16.76 -19.26 -22.18
N GLY A 621 -16.51 -19.42 -23.48
CA GLY A 621 -17.60 -19.74 -24.41
C GLY A 621 -17.18 -19.81 -25.88
N GLN A 622 -18.12 -20.23 -26.73
CA GLN A 622 -17.97 -20.35 -28.19
C GLN A 622 -18.95 -19.43 -28.92
N PRO A 623 -18.71 -18.10 -28.95
CA PRO A 623 -19.65 -17.12 -29.47
C PRO A 623 -19.72 -17.03 -31.01
N GLU A 624 -19.00 -17.87 -31.75
CA GLU A 624 -18.84 -17.82 -33.21
C GLU A 624 -20.17 -17.79 -33.97
N ILE A 625 -21.17 -18.53 -33.49
CA ILE A 625 -22.51 -18.55 -34.10
C ILE A 625 -23.16 -17.16 -34.13
N ASN A 626 -22.76 -16.25 -33.22
CA ASN A 626 -23.21 -14.86 -33.25
C ASN A 626 -22.75 -14.12 -34.53
N LEU A 627 -21.59 -14.50 -35.06
CA LEU A 627 -20.99 -13.99 -36.30
C LEU A 627 -21.51 -14.71 -37.55
N HIS A 628 -22.45 -15.67 -37.39
CA HIS A 628 -22.95 -16.54 -38.46
C HIS A 628 -21.89 -17.52 -38.98
N VAL A 629 -20.91 -17.87 -38.14
CA VAL A 629 -19.86 -18.85 -38.45
C VAL A 629 -19.83 -19.94 -37.36
N ILE A 630 -18.96 -20.93 -37.51
CA ILE A 630 -18.75 -22.00 -36.53
C ILE A 630 -17.41 -21.80 -35.79
N PRO A 631 -17.15 -22.47 -34.66
CA PRO A 631 -15.79 -22.58 -34.13
C PRO A 631 -14.86 -23.19 -35.17
N GLY A 632 -13.69 -22.58 -35.37
CA GLY A 632 -12.79 -22.89 -36.49
C GLY A 632 -11.43 -23.45 -36.08
N PHE A 633 -11.05 -23.35 -34.81
CA PHE A 633 -9.72 -23.78 -34.33
C PHE A 633 -9.76 -25.09 -33.53
N GLY A 634 -10.81 -25.89 -33.70
CA GLY A 634 -11.00 -27.22 -33.12
C GLY A 634 -12.09 -27.30 -32.06
N GLY A 635 -12.85 -26.23 -31.83
CA GLY A 635 -13.89 -26.15 -30.81
C GLY A 635 -14.98 -27.21 -30.96
N THR A 636 -15.38 -27.54 -32.18
CA THR A 636 -16.37 -28.60 -32.46
C THR A 636 -15.83 -29.99 -32.12
N GLN A 637 -14.51 -30.12 -32.03
CA GLN A 637 -13.83 -31.39 -31.76
C GLN A 637 -13.46 -31.54 -30.28
N MET A 638 -13.00 -30.47 -29.66
CA MET A 638 -12.49 -30.51 -28.29
C MET A 638 -13.60 -30.52 -27.25
N LEU A 639 -14.62 -29.67 -27.42
CA LEU A 639 -15.64 -29.48 -26.41
C LEU A 639 -16.46 -30.76 -26.16
N PRO A 640 -16.93 -31.50 -27.18
CA PRO A 640 -17.61 -32.79 -26.98
C PRO A 640 -16.71 -33.85 -26.33
N ARG A 641 -15.42 -33.89 -26.66
CA ARG A 641 -14.46 -34.84 -26.08
C ARG A 641 -14.14 -34.54 -24.62
N LEU A 642 -14.07 -33.26 -24.25
CA LEU A 642 -13.92 -32.84 -22.85
C LEU A 642 -15.13 -33.20 -22.01
N ALA A 643 -16.33 -32.98 -22.56
CA ALA A 643 -17.58 -33.41 -21.94
C ALA A 643 -17.64 -34.93 -21.77
N ALA A 644 -17.17 -35.67 -22.78
CA ALA A 644 -17.06 -37.13 -22.72
C ALA A 644 -16.07 -37.61 -21.65
N ARG A 645 -14.89 -36.98 -21.54
CA ARG A 645 -13.95 -37.25 -20.44
C ARG A 645 -14.61 -36.96 -19.09
N ARG A 646 -15.29 -35.82 -18.95
CA ARG A 646 -15.94 -35.44 -17.69
C ARG A 646 -16.96 -36.49 -17.27
N ALA A 647 -17.81 -36.95 -18.19
CA ALA A 647 -18.76 -38.02 -17.94
C ALA A 647 -18.10 -39.27 -17.34
N ARG A 648 -16.97 -39.70 -17.91
CA ARG A 648 -16.19 -40.85 -17.42
C ARG A 648 -15.62 -40.62 -16.02
N VAL A 649 -15.07 -39.43 -15.77
CA VAL A 649 -14.41 -39.10 -14.49
C VAL A 649 -15.42 -39.00 -13.35
N VAL A 650 -16.60 -38.42 -13.58
CA VAL A 650 -17.61 -38.22 -12.51
C VAL A 650 -18.70 -39.28 -12.48
N GLY A 651 -18.62 -40.32 -13.33
CA GLY A 651 -19.66 -41.35 -13.46
C GLY A 651 -21.00 -40.81 -14.01
N GLY A 652 -20.96 -39.71 -14.76
CA GLY A 652 -22.14 -39.05 -15.33
C GLY A 652 -22.62 -39.67 -16.65
N GLN A 653 -23.84 -39.31 -17.06
CA GLN A 653 -24.38 -39.75 -18.35
C GLN A 653 -23.71 -38.99 -19.51
N MET A 654 -23.00 -39.74 -20.36
CA MET A 654 -22.33 -39.25 -21.57
C MET A 654 -23.25 -38.38 -22.44
N TYR A 655 -24.48 -38.83 -22.63
CA TYR A 655 -25.47 -38.14 -23.46
C TYR A 655 -25.75 -36.72 -22.94
N THR A 656 -25.99 -36.55 -21.65
CA THR A 656 -26.31 -35.25 -21.04
C THR A 656 -25.20 -34.24 -21.25
N LEU A 657 -23.95 -34.63 -20.95
CA LEU A 657 -22.81 -33.73 -21.09
C LEU A 657 -22.48 -33.45 -22.57
N LEU A 658 -22.74 -34.40 -23.47
CA LEU A 658 -22.66 -34.15 -24.91
C LEU A 658 -23.69 -33.12 -25.36
N VAL A 659 -24.93 -33.19 -24.89
CA VAL A 659 -25.97 -32.20 -25.17
C VAL A 659 -25.57 -30.81 -24.63
N ASP A 660 -25.05 -30.74 -23.40
CA ASP A 660 -24.58 -29.47 -22.82
C ASP A 660 -23.41 -28.86 -23.62
N ALA A 661 -22.48 -29.70 -24.10
CA ALA A 661 -21.40 -29.27 -24.99
C ALA A 661 -21.92 -28.71 -26.31
N LEU A 662 -22.89 -29.40 -26.94
CA LEU A 662 -23.55 -28.92 -28.16
C LEU A 662 -24.32 -27.62 -27.92
N ALA A 663 -24.99 -27.49 -26.78
CA ALA A 663 -25.71 -26.28 -26.40
C ALA A 663 -24.77 -25.07 -26.26
N ILE A 664 -23.56 -25.24 -25.72
CA ILE A 664 -22.54 -24.17 -25.66
C ILE A 664 -22.13 -23.71 -27.07
N LEU A 665 -21.99 -24.64 -28.03
CA LEU A 665 -21.66 -24.30 -29.43
C LEU A 665 -22.81 -23.58 -30.12
N LEU A 666 -24.04 -24.01 -29.85
CA LEU A 666 -25.24 -23.51 -30.53
C LEU A 666 -25.80 -22.23 -29.90
N ASP A 667 -25.66 -22.00 -28.59
CA ASP A 667 -26.21 -20.79 -27.98
C ASP A 667 -25.26 -19.58 -28.04
N GLY A 668 -23.96 -19.82 -28.21
CA GLY A 668 -22.95 -18.78 -28.31
C GLY A 668 -22.77 -17.93 -27.05
N ARG A 669 -23.27 -18.38 -25.89
CA ARG A 669 -23.27 -17.63 -24.64
C ARG A 669 -22.11 -18.01 -23.74
N ARG A 670 -21.66 -17.02 -22.97
CA ARG A 670 -20.60 -17.15 -21.97
C ARG A 670 -21.05 -18.02 -20.79
N ARG A 671 -20.12 -18.80 -20.26
CA ARG A 671 -20.24 -19.65 -19.07
C ARG A 671 -19.27 -19.13 -18.02
N SER A 672 -19.71 -19.07 -16.78
CA SER A 672 -18.81 -18.83 -15.65
C SER A 672 -17.83 -20.00 -15.50
N ALA A 673 -16.69 -19.76 -14.85
CA ALA A 673 -15.71 -20.80 -14.53
C ALA A 673 -16.34 -22.05 -13.88
N ALA A 674 -17.28 -21.85 -12.94
CA ALA A 674 -18.00 -22.95 -12.29
C ALA A 674 -18.83 -23.80 -13.26
N ARG A 675 -19.55 -23.17 -14.20
CA ARG A 675 -20.33 -23.88 -15.22
C ARG A 675 -19.43 -24.59 -16.24
N ALA A 676 -18.35 -23.93 -16.65
CA ALA A 676 -17.35 -24.51 -17.54
C ALA A 676 -16.70 -25.75 -16.89
N HIS A 677 -16.41 -25.71 -15.59
CA HIS A 677 -15.92 -26.85 -14.83
C HIS A 677 -16.92 -28.01 -14.75
N ALA A 678 -18.21 -27.71 -14.53
CA ALA A 678 -19.26 -28.72 -14.45
C ALA A 678 -19.35 -29.58 -15.73
N VAL A 679 -19.24 -28.94 -16.90
CA VAL A 679 -19.28 -29.60 -18.22
C VAL A 679 -17.94 -30.24 -18.60
N GLY A 680 -16.84 -29.90 -17.92
CA GLY A 680 -15.50 -30.45 -18.18
C GLY A 680 -14.60 -29.59 -19.07
N VAL A 681 -15.02 -28.38 -19.42
CA VAL A 681 -14.25 -27.40 -20.18
C VAL A 681 -13.05 -26.87 -19.39
N VAL A 682 -13.16 -26.91 -18.06
CA VAL A 682 -12.14 -26.49 -17.08
C VAL A 682 -11.92 -27.63 -16.09
N ASP A 683 -10.67 -27.92 -15.74
CA ASP A 683 -10.34 -28.95 -14.76
C ASP A 683 -10.40 -28.43 -13.32
N GLU A 684 -9.95 -27.19 -13.08
CA GLU A 684 -9.91 -26.58 -11.73
C GLU A 684 -10.35 -25.11 -11.76
N VAL A 685 -11.10 -24.69 -10.73
CA VAL A 685 -11.45 -23.27 -10.52
C VAL A 685 -10.63 -22.71 -9.36
N ALA A 686 -9.75 -21.76 -9.65
CA ALA A 686 -8.91 -21.09 -8.66
C ALA A 686 -9.72 -19.96 -7.95
N PRO A 687 -9.84 -19.97 -6.61
CA PRO A 687 -10.60 -18.96 -5.89
C PRO A 687 -10.04 -17.54 -6.00
N ALA A 688 -8.71 -17.41 -6.09
CA ALA A 688 -8.01 -16.12 -6.07
C ALA A 688 -7.33 -15.81 -7.41
N ASP A 689 -6.27 -16.55 -7.76
CA ASP A 689 -5.44 -16.28 -8.95
C ASP A 689 -5.20 -17.54 -9.77
N ALA A 690 -5.59 -17.51 -11.04
CA ALA A 690 -5.43 -18.64 -11.96
C ALA A 690 -3.96 -18.92 -12.29
N LEU A 691 -3.12 -17.88 -12.39
CA LEU A 691 -1.72 -18.02 -12.78
C LEU A 691 -0.90 -18.71 -11.69
N SER A 692 -0.96 -18.21 -10.45
CA SER A 692 -0.26 -18.83 -9.32
C SER A 692 -0.72 -20.28 -9.10
N HIS A 693 -2.01 -20.54 -9.27
CA HIS A 693 -2.55 -21.89 -9.15
C HIS A 693 -2.03 -22.82 -10.25
N ALA A 694 -2.00 -22.37 -11.51
CA ALA A 694 -1.44 -23.12 -12.64
C ALA A 694 0.08 -23.36 -12.50
N LEU A 695 0.84 -22.38 -12.01
CA LEU A 695 2.27 -22.56 -11.67
C LEU A 695 2.45 -23.59 -10.54
N GLY A 696 1.53 -23.61 -9.57
CA GLY A 696 1.46 -24.65 -8.54
C GLY A 696 1.22 -26.05 -9.12
N VAL A 697 0.29 -26.17 -10.08
CA VAL A 697 0.06 -27.43 -10.83
C VAL A 697 1.32 -27.85 -11.58
N ALA A 698 1.95 -26.92 -12.32
CA ALA A 698 3.19 -27.18 -13.05
C ALA A 698 4.29 -27.69 -12.12
N ARG A 699 4.46 -27.07 -10.95
CA ARG A 699 5.42 -27.53 -9.95
C ARG A 699 5.12 -28.94 -9.45
N ARG A 700 3.85 -29.26 -9.15
CA ARG A 700 3.43 -30.61 -8.73
C ARG A 700 3.65 -31.66 -9.81
N LEU A 701 3.50 -31.32 -11.09
CA LEU A 701 3.84 -32.21 -12.19
C LEU A 701 5.33 -32.54 -12.18
N VAL A 702 6.19 -31.52 -11.97
CA VAL A 702 7.64 -31.75 -11.93
C VAL A 702 8.07 -32.56 -10.71
N THR A 703 7.45 -32.31 -9.55
CA THR A 703 7.78 -33.03 -8.30
C THR A 703 7.14 -34.41 -8.18
N GLY A 704 6.28 -34.81 -9.12
CA GLY A 704 5.55 -36.08 -9.08
C GLY A 704 4.40 -36.10 -8.06
N GLU A 705 3.99 -34.94 -7.56
CA GLU A 705 2.91 -34.77 -6.57
C GLU A 705 1.54 -34.53 -7.23
N PHE A 706 1.48 -34.40 -8.56
CA PHE A 706 0.25 -34.20 -9.29
C PHE A 706 -0.52 -35.53 -9.46
N SER A 707 -1.77 -35.56 -9.01
CA SER A 707 -2.63 -36.75 -9.05
C SER A 707 -3.73 -36.70 -10.11
N GLY A 708 -3.85 -35.61 -10.86
CA GLY A 708 -4.83 -35.47 -11.93
C GLY A 708 -4.49 -36.30 -13.17
N VAL A 709 -5.50 -36.55 -14.01
CA VAL A 709 -5.31 -37.22 -15.30
C VAL A 709 -5.21 -36.15 -16.39
N LEU A 710 -3.98 -35.92 -16.87
CA LEU A 710 -3.71 -35.05 -18.02
C LEU A 710 -4.46 -35.55 -19.24
N PHE A 711 -5.09 -34.63 -19.96
CA PHE A 711 -5.88 -34.97 -21.15
C PHE A 711 -5.91 -33.81 -22.13
N SER A 712 -5.38 -34.07 -23.33
CA SER A 712 -5.58 -33.20 -24.49
C SER A 712 -6.61 -33.82 -25.44
N PRO A 713 -7.73 -33.14 -25.71
CA PRO A 713 -8.78 -33.67 -26.58
C PRO A 713 -8.36 -33.82 -28.05
N LEU A 714 -7.35 -33.08 -28.52
CA LEU A 714 -6.83 -33.20 -29.89
C LEU A 714 -5.80 -34.34 -30.05
N ALA A 715 -5.29 -34.86 -28.93
CA ALA A 715 -4.48 -36.08 -28.91
C ALA A 715 -5.32 -37.36 -28.83
N ASP A 716 -6.62 -37.24 -28.49
CA ASP A 716 -7.54 -38.38 -28.40
C ASP A 716 -8.06 -38.80 -29.78
N GLY A 717 -7.60 -39.96 -30.25
CA GLY A 717 -8.03 -40.57 -31.50
C GLY A 717 -9.32 -41.39 -31.40
N ALA A 718 -9.92 -41.51 -30.21
CA ALA A 718 -11.11 -42.34 -30.03
C ALA A 718 -12.31 -41.79 -30.82
N THR A 719 -12.99 -42.70 -31.53
CA THR A 719 -14.32 -42.45 -32.08
C THR A 719 -15.39 -42.69 -31.03
N LEU A 720 -16.47 -41.91 -31.08
CA LEU A 720 -17.61 -42.00 -30.19
C LEU A 720 -18.89 -42.06 -31.02
N ALA A 721 -19.88 -42.80 -30.53
CA ALA A 721 -21.21 -42.81 -31.12
C ALA A 721 -21.82 -41.40 -31.02
N PHE A 722 -22.42 -40.95 -32.12
CA PHE A 722 -23.18 -39.70 -32.15
C PHE A 722 -24.68 -40.02 -32.19
N PRO A 723 -25.42 -39.80 -31.09
CA PRO A 723 -26.85 -40.07 -31.06
C PRO A 723 -27.62 -39.04 -31.90
N ASN A 724 -28.91 -39.29 -32.13
CA ASN A 724 -29.81 -38.35 -32.83
C ASN A 724 -30.17 -37.16 -31.92
N VAL A 725 -29.18 -36.33 -31.60
CA VAL A 725 -29.27 -35.18 -30.70
C VAL A 725 -30.26 -34.12 -31.19
N GLU A 726 -30.59 -34.09 -32.48
CA GLU A 726 -31.56 -33.15 -33.06
C GLU A 726 -32.98 -33.33 -32.49
N ARG A 727 -33.28 -34.49 -31.91
CA ARG A 727 -34.56 -34.77 -31.23
C ARG A 727 -34.55 -34.37 -29.74
N ASP A 728 -33.39 -33.99 -29.21
CA ASP A 728 -33.30 -33.50 -27.84
C ASP A 728 -34.08 -32.18 -27.70
N PRO A 729 -34.92 -31.99 -26.66
CA PRO A 729 -35.71 -30.78 -26.51
C PRO A 729 -34.87 -29.49 -26.52
N GLU A 730 -33.67 -29.51 -25.94
CA GLU A 730 -32.82 -28.33 -25.88
C GLU A 730 -32.18 -28.02 -27.24
N ILE A 731 -31.66 -29.05 -27.91
CA ILE A 731 -31.07 -28.88 -29.25
C ILE A 731 -32.13 -28.46 -30.26
N ALA A 732 -33.31 -29.08 -30.25
CA ALA A 732 -34.43 -28.70 -31.11
C ALA A 732 -34.86 -27.24 -30.90
N ARG A 733 -34.91 -26.78 -29.63
CA ARG A 733 -35.19 -25.37 -29.29
C ARG A 733 -34.14 -24.42 -29.87
N LEU A 734 -32.86 -24.74 -29.73
CA LEU A 734 -31.77 -23.93 -30.27
C LEU A 734 -31.80 -23.89 -31.81
N LEU A 735 -32.06 -25.02 -32.46
CA LEU A 735 -32.21 -25.09 -33.92
C LEU A 735 -33.42 -24.28 -34.41
N ALA A 736 -34.55 -24.33 -33.70
CA ALA A 736 -35.73 -23.52 -34.02
C ALA A 736 -35.44 -22.01 -33.88
N HIS A 737 -34.68 -21.60 -32.84
CA HIS A 737 -34.23 -20.21 -32.71
C HIS A 737 -33.38 -19.78 -33.91
N HIS A 738 -32.43 -20.62 -34.37
CA HIS A 738 -31.57 -20.29 -35.51
C HIS A 738 -32.28 -20.37 -36.87
N ALA A 739 -33.44 -21.02 -36.94
CA ALA A 739 -34.34 -20.89 -38.09
C ALA A 739 -35.09 -19.54 -38.08
N ALA A 740 -35.51 -19.07 -36.90
CA ALA A 740 -36.18 -17.77 -36.75
C ALA A 740 -35.23 -16.57 -36.84
N VAL A 741 -34.01 -16.71 -36.32
CA VAL A 741 -32.92 -15.75 -36.40
C VAL A 741 -31.86 -16.34 -37.33
N PRO A 742 -31.78 -15.91 -38.60
CA PRO A 742 -31.26 -16.69 -39.73
C PRO A 742 -29.79 -17.11 -39.57
N ARG A 743 -29.59 -18.24 -38.88
CA ARG A 743 -28.30 -18.88 -38.54
C ARG A 743 -28.38 -20.40 -38.73
N SER A 744 -29.32 -20.90 -39.52
CA SER A 744 -29.50 -22.35 -39.73
C SER A 744 -28.28 -23.02 -40.35
N ALA A 745 -27.60 -22.35 -41.28
CA ALA A 745 -26.40 -22.87 -41.93
C ALA A 745 -25.24 -23.13 -40.94
N PRO A 746 -24.79 -22.16 -40.12
CA PRO A 746 -23.77 -22.42 -39.11
C PRO A 746 -24.23 -23.42 -38.04
N ALA A 747 -25.50 -23.40 -37.62
CA ALA A 747 -26.01 -24.36 -36.65
C ALA A 747 -25.95 -25.81 -37.17
N ALA A 748 -26.33 -26.04 -38.43
CA ALA A 748 -26.22 -27.34 -39.08
C ALA A 748 -24.75 -27.77 -39.26
N ALA A 749 -23.88 -26.84 -39.67
CA ALA A 749 -22.45 -27.10 -39.85
C ALA A 749 -21.75 -27.49 -38.52
N ILE A 750 -22.16 -26.90 -37.38
CA ILE A 750 -21.68 -27.32 -36.05
C ILE A 750 -22.01 -28.78 -35.79
N LEU A 751 -23.28 -29.17 -35.96
CA LEU A 751 -23.71 -30.56 -35.73
C LEU A 751 -23.03 -31.54 -36.69
N GLU A 752 -22.87 -31.17 -37.96
CA GLU A 752 -22.16 -31.95 -38.98
C GLU A 752 -20.69 -32.16 -38.58
N ALA A 753 -19.97 -31.09 -38.23
CA ALA A 753 -18.56 -31.15 -37.84
C ALA A 753 -18.33 -31.98 -36.57
N VAL A 754 -19.18 -31.83 -35.56
CA VAL A 754 -19.13 -32.65 -34.34
C VAL A 754 -19.39 -34.12 -34.67
N ARG A 755 -20.45 -34.40 -35.45
CA ARG A 755 -20.83 -35.76 -35.83
C ARG A 755 -19.69 -36.48 -36.55
N VAL A 756 -19.22 -35.90 -37.66
CA VAL A 756 -18.10 -36.45 -38.46
C VAL A 756 -16.86 -36.62 -37.59
N GLY A 757 -16.54 -35.62 -36.77
CA GLY A 757 -15.40 -35.67 -35.87
C GLY A 757 -15.45 -36.78 -34.83
N LEU A 758 -16.63 -37.08 -34.29
CA LEU A 758 -16.80 -38.15 -33.31
C LEU A 758 -16.90 -39.52 -33.97
N THR A 759 -17.57 -39.66 -35.13
CA THR A 759 -17.81 -40.97 -35.76
C THR A 759 -16.70 -41.42 -36.70
N GLU A 760 -16.02 -40.48 -37.36
CA GLU A 760 -14.99 -40.76 -38.38
C GLU A 760 -13.58 -40.36 -37.94
N GLY A 761 -13.46 -39.69 -36.79
CA GLY A 761 -12.19 -39.35 -36.15
C GLY A 761 -11.85 -37.87 -36.17
N VAL A 762 -11.02 -37.46 -35.20
CA VAL A 762 -10.73 -36.05 -34.91
C VAL A 762 -10.13 -35.29 -36.10
N GLN A 763 -9.26 -35.93 -36.89
CA GLN A 763 -8.60 -35.27 -38.03
C GLN A 763 -9.59 -34.97 -39.16
N THR A 764 -10.50 -35.90 -39.45
CA THR A 764 -11.57 -35.71 -40.43
C THR A 764 -12.52 -34.59 -39.98
N GLY A 765 -12.88 -34.57 -38.70
CA GLY A 765 -13.68 -33.51 -38.10
C GLY A 765 -13.02 -32.12 -38.18
N LEU A 766 -11.73 -32.02 -37.84
CA LEU A 766 -10.96 -30.76 -37.93
C LEU A 766 -10.89 -30.24 -39.37
N ALA A 767 -10.65 -31.12 -40.35
CA ALA A 767 -10.60 -30.74 -41.76
C ALA A 767 -11.95 -30.21 -42.26
N LEU A 768 -13.06 -30.87 -41.87
CA LEU A 768 -14.41 -30.40 -42.19
C LEU A 768 -14.71 -29.07 -41.49
N GLU A 769 -14.36 -28.94 -40.21
CA GLU A 769 -14.53 -27.71 -39.43
C GLU A 769 -13.82 -26.53 -40.09
N ALA A 770 -12.54 -26.67 -40.45
CA ALA A 770 -11.77 -25.59 -41.08
C ALA A 770 -12.34 -25.17 -42.44
N ARG A 771 -12.81 -26.14 -43.24
CA ARG A 771 -13.47 -25.87 -44.52
C ARG A 771 -14.79 -25.12 -44.32
N ARG A 772 -15.67 -25.62 -43.44
CA ARG A 772 -16.98 -24.99 -43.15
C ARG A 772 -16.80 -23.60 -42.54
N PHE A 773 -15.80 -23.42 -41.67
CA PHE A 773 -15.47 -22.12 -41.12
C PHE A 773 -15.08 -21.11 -42.21
N GLY A 774 -14.22 -21.50 -43.16
CA GLY A 774 -13.84 -20.65 -44.30
C GLY A 774 -15.02 -20.33 -45.22
N GLU A 775 -15.78 -21.34 -45.63
CA GLU A 775 -16.98 -21.19 -46.47
C GLU A 775 -18.00 -20.22 -45.86
N LEU A 776 -18.32 -20.40 -44.57
CA LEU A 776 -19.31 -19.56 -43.88
C LEU A 776 -18.79 -18.14 -43.65
N THR A 777 -17.51 -17.99 -43.30
CA THR A 777 -16.89 -16.67 -43.06
C THR A 777 -16.83 -15.84 -44.35
N ALA A 778 -16.41 -16.44 -45.45
CA ALA A 778 -16.33 -15.76 -46.75
C ALA A 778 -17.71 -15.53 -47.39
N GLY A 779 -18.71 -16.33 -46.99
CA GLY A 779 -20.09 -16.22 -47.44
C GLY A 779 -20.76 -14.89 -47.07
N LYS A 780 -21.83 -14.56 -47.80
CA LYS A 780 -22.59 -13.30 -47.63
C LYS A 780 -23.07 -13.08 -46.19
N ASP A 781 -23.62 -14.12 -45.56
CA ASP A 781 -24.19 -14.03 -44.22
C ASP A 781 -23.11 -13.92 -43.14
N GLY A 782 -21.97 -14.62 -43.30
CA GLY A 782 -20.81 -14.48 -42.41
C GLY A 782 -20.21 -13.07 -42.46
N ARG A 783 -19.96 -12.53 -43.65
CA ARG A 783 -19.50 -11.13 -43.82
C ARG A 783 -20.47 -10.14 -43.15
N ALA A 784 -21.78 -10.29 -43.37
CA ALA A 784 -22.79 -9.45 -42.75
C ALA A 784 -22.90 -9.66 -41.22
N GLY A 785 -22.65 -10.86 -40.72
CA GLY A 785 -22.59 -11.18 -39.30
C GLY A 785 -21.42 -10.49 -38.61
N ILE A 786 -20.23 -10.56 -39.22
CA ILE A 786 -19.02 -9.89 -38.76
C ILE A 786 -19.20 -8.36 -38.78
N ASP A 787 -19.75 -7.79 -39.86
CA ASP A 787 -20.01 -6.35 -39.94
C ASP A 787 -21.00 -5.87 -38.86
N ARG A 788 -22.03 -6.68 -38.57
CA ARG A 788 -22.96 -6.42 -37.46
C ARG A 788 -22.28 -6.47 -36.10
N PHE A 789 -21.37 -7.43 -35.87
CA PHE A 789 -20.62 -7.51 -34.62
C PHE A 789 -19.70 -6.31 -34.43
N LEU A 790 -18.93 -5.93 -35.46
CA LEU A 790 -18.04 -4.78 -35.42
C LEU A 790 -18.79 -3.46 -35.19
N THR A 791 -20.04 -3.36 -35.65
CA THR A 791 -20.92 -2.21 -35.43
C THR A 791 -21.82 -2.32 -34.19
N ARG A 792 -21.64 -3.37 -33.35
CA ARG A 792 -22.43 -3.66 -32.15
C ARG A 792 -23.94 -3.78 -32.39
N ARG A 793 -24.31 -4.37 -33.53
CA ARG A 793 -25.69 -4.61 -34.00
C ARG A 793 -25.95 -6.10 -34.26
N SER A 794 -25.30 -6.99 -33.51
CA SER A 794 -25.52 -8.43 -33.60
C SER A 794 -26.97 -8.81 -33.31
N LEU A 795 -27.47 -9.84 -34.01
CA LEU A 795 -28.79 -10.42 -33.74
C LEU A 795 -28.79 -11.13 -32.37
N PRO A 796 -29.94 -11.21 -31.67
CA PRO A 796 -30.01 -11.83 -30.35
C PRO A 796 -29.61 -13.31 -30.37
N LEU A 797 -28.89 -13.75 -29.35
CA LEU A 797 -28.56 -15.15 -29.10
C LEU A 797 -29.68 -15.83 -28.29
N PRO A 798 -29.97 -17.13 -28.52
CA PRO A 798 -30.97 -17.86 -27.75
C PRO A 798 -30.61 -17.86 -26.26
N LEU A 799 -31.60 -17.86 -25.37
CA LEU A 799 -31.39 -17.97 -23.92
C LEU A 799 -30.73 -19.30 -23.57
N ARG A 800 -29.93 -19.33 -22.49
CA ARG A 800 -29.43 -20.59 -21.91
C ARG A 800 -30.64 -21.36 -21.35
N ARG A 801 -30.56 -22.69 -21.31
CA ARG A 801 -31.62 -23.56 -20.76
C ARG A 801 -32.15 -23.13 -19.38
N GLU A 802 -31.28 -22.57 -18.54
CA GLU A 802 -31.58 -22.11 -17.19
C GLU A 802 -32.16 -20.69 -17.11
N ASP A 803 -32.01 -19.91 -18.20
CA ASP A 803 -32.58 -18.55 -18.34
C ASP A 803 -33.86 -18.56 -19.21
N ALA A 804 -34.15 -19.68 -19.88
CA ALA A 804 -35.25 -19.90 -20.81
C ALA A 804 -36.45 -20.50 -20.08
#